data_AF-A0A8J6J3B4-F1
#
_entry.id   AF-A0A8J6J3B4-F1
#
_cell.length_a   1.000
_cell.length_b   1.000
_cell.length_c   1.000
_cell.angle_alpha   90.00
_cell.angle_beta   90.00
_cell.angle_gamma   90.00
#
_symmetry.space_group_name_H-M   'P 1'
#
loop_
_entity.id
_entity.type
_entity.pdbx_description
1 polymer ?
#
loop_
_entity_poly.entity_id
_entity_poly.type
_entity_poly.pdbx_seq_one_letter_code
_entity_poly.pdbx_strand_id
1 'polypeptide(L)'
;MRNLKRALSLALASVMVLGMTVVGTGASYTDVTSKQNQEAIEVLQSVGIMVGDNNGNFNPDQKVTRNEMAVVMSNLMDYRAATYAGTSPFTDVPSWAEPYVAACWTNGITSGYTKTTYGGSDTVTTSQAALMLMKALGYFQYSSDFGSDWQFSTIKKATQIDLFDDVDSGVREAMTRNDLAQLVLNALKTPTVEAEKDGQDIAVNGVIISSNVKYNYITSSKDYAKAIDNQLNSNNDGTKLNGNTVELGEKLYSGDLKKSSGSDSFGRPASTWTYKSNEIGKYADSVDGEWTAKVTNKALYEAAGSDAYDNYKWSVYRNGVNLAGVNASATNAHKSYAFGSTSKTGTERVATSGEGVLTQLFVDSDKKTAVVSMIDTGVAKVTKVTEDSTKGEYEVTLSFKTRIPGVTADTKYTSDMKFAKDDVVVYTAADGEVQSMAKAKTVAGKVTGQSDADYTTIDGTKYSYNYAYQNNGIQNGLYNLEDNVRDGNPDVDKDATLYLDAYGYAVAYEGKSSSAEDYLFVKSLDVSFGSDVSAKVVFFDGTQKTVDLDQVTYVNAHNQKVTEDVSYTPAAGGVAASGNVQVNTVYKYTAGSSDYDLEAVTNEKDTGAADKVTISNKTPTIAGNKTSIVTTDSQTVFVDAENNKTWTGYKNVSNKTNANVAAVKNSDGVAEIVFIYGSKISSSANDDDYVILKGTDMEAMKDSNKKTVYKLTAAYDIHGNQRTDLYVTNTSKSTFSAKGLYLITKYDGDDYVSAATQLTNFKAGNAVAASANVYADAAKNGVLSLHSSINLNNDPSKAHDVFAYDSKTEFVVIELKENNKDVSAIRTGDIGDVVAYADANFTKDASGKIISSDLTGVYVMTVDNDTDTTPLATSILVVVPYVK
;
A
#
# COMPACT_ATOMS: atom_id res chain seq x y z
N MET A 1 -6.52 6.39 -38.66
CA MET A 1 -6.91 5.97 -37.28
C MET A 1 -6.32 6.86 -36.18
N ARG A 2 -6.28 8.21 -36.35
CA ARG A 2 -5.77 9.14 -35.33
C ARG A 2 -6.85 9.82 -34.48
N ASN A 3 -8.13 9.67 -34.83
CA ASN A 3 -9.24 10.35 -34.14
C ASN A 3 -10.20 9.42 -33.37
N LEU A 4 -10.00 8.09 -33.38
CA LEU A 4 -10.76 7.16 -32.53
C LEU A 4 -10.13 6.94 -31.14
N LYS A 5 -8.86 7.32 -30.94
CA LYS A 5 -8.16 7.16 -29.65
C LYS A 5 -8.40 8.31 -28.67
N ARG A 6 -8.82 9.50 -29.14
CA ARG A 6 -9.18 10.63 -28.26
C ARG A 6 -10.61 10.55 -27.73
N ALA A 7 -11.51 9.81 -28.40
CA ALA A 7 -12.88 9.59 -27.93
C ALA A 7 -13.00 8.39 -26.97
N LEU A 8 -12.12 7.39 -27.07
CA LEU A 8 -12.11 6.25 -26.14
C LEU A 8 -11.50 6.58 -24.77
N SER A 9 -10.70 7.65 -24.67
CA SER A 9 -10.10 8.11 -23.41
C SER A 9 -11.08 8.82 -22.50
N LEU A 10 -12.21 9.33 -23.00
CA LEU A 10 -13.27 9.92 -22.17
C LEU A 10 -14.28 8.88 -21.65
N ALA A 11 -14.35 7.70 -22.27
CA ALA A 11 -15.26 6.62 -21.88
C ALA A 11 -14.62 5.63 -20.88
N LEU A 12 -13.30 5.68 -20.65
CA LEU A 12 -12.60 4.76 -19.75
C LEU A 12 -12.50 5.25 -18.30
N ALA A 13 -12.91 6.48 -18.01
CA ALA A 13 -12.98 7.02 -16.64
C ALA A 13 -14.30 6.64 -15.92
N SER A 14 -15.30 6.09 -16.60
CA SER A 14 -16.63 5.82 -16.00
C SER A 14 -16.81 4.40 -15.42
N VAL A 15 -15.78 3.54 -15.40
CA VAL A 15 -15.93 2.11 -15.06
C VAL A 15 -15.16 1.67 -13.79
N MET A 16 -14.67 2.57 -12.95
CA MET A 16 -14.13 2.17 -11.63
C MET A 16 -14.53 3.10 -10.47
N VAL A 17 -15.76 3.62 -10.49
CA VAL A 17 -16.38 4.23 -9.30
C VAL A 17 -17.17 3.14 -8.56
N LEU A 18 -16.48 2.36 -7.72
CA LEU A 18 -17.14 1.33 -6.89
C LEU A 18 -16.65 1.28 -5.43
N GLY A 19 -15.71 2.14 -5.00
CA GLY A 19 -15.01 1.92 -3.73
C GLY A 19 -15.12 2.98 -2.63
N MET A 20 -15.83 4.10 -2.83
CA MET A 20 -15.84 5.21 -1.86
C MET A 20 -17.19 5.91 -1.73
N THR A 21 -18.28 5.17 -1.77
CA THR A 21 -19.51 5.68 -1.15
C THR A 21 -19.40 5.43 0.35
N VAL A 22 -19.72 6.47 1.13
CA VAL A 22 -19.83 6.42 2.59
C VAL A 22 -20.71 5.23 2.95
N VAL A 23 -20.10 4.20 3.52
CA VAL A 23 -20.82 3.00 3.97
C VAL A 23 -21.50 3.39 5.28
N GLY A 24 -22.81 3.14 5.39
CA GLY A 24 -23.46 3.18 6.69
C GLY A 24 -22.72 2.24 7.65
N THR A 25 -22.67 2.57 8.93
CA THR A 25 -22.00 1.78 9.98
C THR A 25 -22.69 0.44 10.29
N GLY A 26 -23.40 -0.15 9.33
CA GLY A 26 -24.10 -1.42 9.40
C GLY A 26 -23.27 -2.59 8.88
N ALA A 27 -23.66 -3.81 9.26
CA ALA A 27 -23.02 -5.04 8.79
C ALA A 27 -23.18 -5.17 7.26
N SER A 28 -22.10 -4.91 6.51
CA SER A 28 -22.09 -4.99 5.05
C SER A 28 -21.70 -6.39 4.56
N TYR A 29 -22.30 -6.85 3.48
CA TYR A 29 -21.82 -8.01 2.73
C TYR A 29 -20.66 -7.58 1.83
N THR A 30 -19.64 -8.44 1.68
CA THR A 30 -18.42 -8.07 0.95
C THR A 30 -18.64 -7.84 -0.55
N ASP A 31 -19.74 -8.37 -1.10
CA ASP A 31 -20.14 -8.29 -2.50
C ASP A 31 -21.27 -7.28 -2.76
N VAL A 32 -21.65 -6.48 -1.75
CA VAL A 32 -22.69 -5.44 -1.87
C VAL A 32 -22.06 -4.06 -1.90
N THR A 33 -22.46 -3.27 -2.89
CA THR A 33 -22.08 -1.87 -3.08
C THR A 33 -23.31 -0.98 -2.87
N SER A 34 -23.10 0.33 -2.69
CA SER A 34 -24.18 1.32 -2.58
C SER A 34 -25.13 1.37 -3.79
N LYS A 35 -24.72 0.84 -4.95
CA LYS A 35 -25.59 0.70 -6.14
C LYS A 35 -26.59 -0.45 -6.01
N GLN A 36 -26.35 -1.39 -5.10
CA GLN A 36 -27.12 -2.64 -4.97
C GLN A 36 -28.10 -2.57 -3.79
N ASN A 37 -29.03 -1.61 -3.81
CA ASN A 37 -30.12 -1.47 -2.83
C ASN A 37 -29.68 -1.75 -1.36
N GLN A 38 -28.53 -1.18 -0.99
CA GLN A 38 -27.83 -1.48 0.27
C GLN A 38 -28.74 -1.28 1.51
N GLU A 39 -29.53 -0.20 1.53
CA GLU A 39 -30.55 0.05 2.57
C GLU A 39 -31.46 -1.17 2.76
N ALA A 40 -32.00 -1.70 1.67
CA ALA A 40 -32.90 -2.85 1.72
C ALA A 40 -32.19 -4.11 2.22
N ILE A 41 -30.99 -4.38 1.73
CA ILE A 41 -30.24 -5.58 2.12
C ILE A 41 -29.93 -5.57 3.63
N GLU A 42 -29.39 -4.47 4.15
CA GLU A 42 -28.98 -4.36 5.56
C GLU A 42 -30.19 -4.35 6.52
N VAL A 43 -31.29 -3.69 6.13
CA VAL A 43 -32.55 -3.73 6.89
C VAL A 43 -33.10 -5.16 6.96
N LEU A 44 -33.21 -5.86 5.83
CA LEU A 44 -33.77 -7.21 5.77
C LEU A 44 -32.88 -8.26 6.46
N GLN A 45 -31.56 -8.08 6.44
CA GLN A 45 -30.64 -8.89 7.22
C GLN A 45 -30.85 -8.69 8.71
N SER A 46 -30.94 -7.44 9.16
CA SER A 46 -31.11 -7.09 10.57
C SER A 46 -32.41 -7.63 11.17
N VAL A 47 -33.48 -7.67 10.37
CA VAL A 47 -34.77 -8.26 10.79
C VAL A 47 -34.91 -9.76 10.46
N GLY A 48 -33.89 -10.37 9.85
CA GLY A 48 -33.82 -11.82 9.60
C GLY A 48 -34.69 -12.34 8.44
N ILE A 49 -35.12 -11.48 7.53
CA ILE A 49 -35.95 -11.88 6.38
C ILE A 49 -35.08 -12.51 5.28
N MET A 50 -33.99 -11.82 4.91
CA MET A 50 -33.02 -12.27 3.91
C MET A 50 -31.65 -12.31 4.53
N VAL A 51 -30.97 -13.45 4.39
CA VAL A 51 -29.58 -13.61 4.83
C VAL A 51 -28.73 -14.09 3.65
N GLY A 52 -27.47 -13.66 3.63
CA GLY A 52 -26.45 -14.11 2.70
C GLY A 52 -25.99 -15.53 2.96
N ASP A 53 -24.95 -15.94 2.25
CA ASP A 53 -24.35 -17.26 2.37
C ASP A 53 -23.34 -17.36 3.52
N ASN A 54 -22.83 -18.58 3.74
CA ASN A 54 -21.85 -18.86 4.80
C ASN A 54 -20.46 -18.27 4.51
N ASN A 55 -20.22 -17.70 3.33
CA ASN A 55 -18.96 -17.08 2.94
C ASN A 55 -18.98 -15.55 3.17
N GLY A 56 -20.08 -15.01 3.71
CA GLY A 56 -20.22 -13.57 3.94
C GLY A 56 -20.65 -12.78 2.71
N ASN A 57 -21.28 -13.43 1.72
CA ASN A 57 -21.79 -12.79 0.51
C ASN A 57 -23.32 -12.76 0.47
N PHE A 58 -23.90 -11.68 -0.01
CA PHE A 58 -25.34 -11.58 -0.26
C PHE A 58 -25.76 -12.28 -1.56
N ASN A 59 -24.87 -12.30 -2.55
CA ASN A 59 -25.08 -12.72 -3.92
C ASN A 59 -26.17 -11.88 -4.64
N PRO A 60 -26.01 -10.55 -4.77
CA PRO A 60 -27.06 -9.64 -5.25
C PRO A 60 -27.59 -9.98 -6.65
N ASP A 61 -26.72 -10.43 -7.56
CA ASP A 61 -27.08 -10.74 -8.95
C ASP A 61 -27.73 -12.13 -9.14
N GLN A 62 -27.71 -12.97 -8.11
CA GLN A 62 -28.26 -14.33 -8.19
C GLN A 62 -29.77 -14.25 -8.39
N LYS A 63 -30.29 -15.05 -9.34
CA LYS A 63 -31.73 -15.18 -9.55
C LYS A 63 -32.38 -15.99 -8.43
N VAL A 64 -33.54 -15.54 -7.98
CA VAL A 64 -34.27 -16.17 -6.86
C VAL A 64 -35.19 -17.26 -7.40
N THR A 65 -35.15 -18.44 -6.78
CA THR A 65 -36.07 -19.54 -7.07
C THR A 65 -37.39 -19.42 -6.31
N ARG A 66 -38.44 -20.09 -6.79
CA ARG A 66 -39.75 -20.14 -6.08
C ARG A 66 -39.66 -20.80 -4.69
N ASN A 67 -38.69 -21.69 -4.47
CA ASN A 67 -38.39 -22.25 -3.16
C ASN A 67 -37.77 -21.20 -2.23
N GLU A 68 -36.76 -20.47 -2.69
CA GLU A 68 -36.13 -19.40 -1.91
C GLU A 68 -37.12 -18.27 -1.60
N MET A 69 -38.00 -17.91 -2.54
CA MET A 69 -39.07 -16.93 -2.29
C MET A 69 -40.02 -17.40 -1.18
N ALA A 70 -40.33 -18.70 -1.10
CA ALA A 70 -41.16 -19.24 -0.01
C ALA A 70 -40.45 -19.13 1.36
N VAL A 71 -39.12 -19.29 1.40
CA VAL A 71 -38.32 -19.03 2.61
C VAL A 71 -38.42 -17.56 3.02
N VAL A 72 -38.21 -16.64 2.08
CA VAL A 72 -38.31 -15.19 2.32
C VAL A 72 -39.69 -14.81 2.85
N MET A 73 -40.77 -15.29 2.22
CA MET A 73 -42.15 -15.03 2.68
C MET A 73 -42.44 -15.64 4.06
N SER A 74 -41.94 -16.84 4.33
CA SER A 74 -42.10 -17.49 5.62
C SER A 74 -41.36 -16.75 6.73
N ASN A 75 -40.16 -16.22 6.46
CA ASN A 75 -39.40 -15.42 7.40
C ASN A 75 -40.06 -14.06 7.62
N LEU A 76 -40.51 -13.39 6.55
CA LEU A 76 -41.25 -12.13 6.62
C LEU A 76 -42.49 -12.24 7.50
N MET A 77 -43.27 -13.31 7.34
CA MET A 77 -44.51 -13.50 8.09
C MET A 77 -44.30 -14.18 9.46
N ASP A 78 -43.05 -14.44 9.86
CA ASP A 78 -42.67 -15.18 11.07
C ASP A 78 -43.43 -16.52 11.23
N TYR A 79 -43.57 -17.26 10.12
CA TYR A 79 -44.20 -18.57 10.15
C TYR A 79 -43.27 -19.59 10.78
N ARG A 80 -43.81 -20.37 11.72
CA ARG A 80 -43.16 -21.55 12.27
C ARG A 80 -43.16 -22.69 11.25
N ALA A 81 -42.38 -22.57 10.17
CA ALA A 81 -42.43 -23.45 8.99
C ALA A 81 -42.50 -24.96 9.33
N ALA A 82 -41.73 -25.41 10.32
CA ALA A 82 -41.73 -26.80 10.78
C ALA A 82 -43.11 -27.34 11.20
N THR A 83 -44.04 -26.49 11.65
CA THR A 83 -45.41 -26.92 12.03
C THR A 83 -46.31 -27.20 10.82
N TYR A 84 -45.90 -26.79 9.63
CA TYR A 84 -46.65 -26.98 8.39
C TYR A 84 -46.12 -28.13 7.53
N ALA A 85 -45.05 -28.82 7.95
CA ALA A 85 -44.46 -29.90 7.18
C ALA A 85 -45.51 -30.97 6.81
N GLY A 86 -45.57 -31.34 5.53
CA GLY A 86 -46.51 -32.34 4.99
C GLY A 86 -47.95 -31.83 4.77
N THR A 87 -48.22 -30.53 4.96
CA THR A 87 -49.56 -29.97 4.71
C THR A 87 -49.79 -29.60 3.24
N SER A 88 -48.72 -29.40 2.46
CA SER A 88 -48.84 -29.07 1.03
C SER A 88 -49.05 -30.31 0.15
N PRO A 89 -49.75 -30.19 -0.99
CA PRO A 89 -49.97 -31.31 -1.92
C PRO A 89 -48.83 -31.50 -2.93
N PHE A 90 -47.73 -30.75 -2.82
CA PHE A 90 -46.68 -30.70 -3.84
C PHE A 90 -45.67 -31.83 -3.67
N THR A 91 -45.27 -32.42 -4.79
CA THR A 91 -44.39 -33.61 -4.81
C THR A 91 -42.99 -33.33 -5.34
N ASP A 92 -42.78 -32.14 -5.92
CA ASP A 92 -41.55 -31.68 -6.57
C ASP A 92 -40.74 -30.68 -5.71
N VAL A 93 -41.12 -30.50 -4.44
CA VAL A 93 -40.44 -29.59 -3.51
C VAL A 93 -39.37 -30.36 -2.73
N PRO A 94 -38.11 -29.90 -2.69
CA PRO A 94 -37.07 -30.56 -1.91
C PRO A 94 -37.32 -30.43 -0.40
N SER A 95 -36.81 -31.39 0.38
CA SER A 95 -37.08 -31.49 1.82
C SER A 95 -36.73 -30.24 2.63
N TRP A 96 -35.69 -29.50 2.22
CA TRP A 96 -35.28 -28.27 2.89
C TRP A 96 -36.29 -27.12 2.69
N ALA A 97 -36.99 -27.09 1.56
CA ALA A 97 -37.96 -26.05 1.20
C ALA A 97 -39.40 -26.42 1.57
N GLU A 98 -39.69 -27.72 1.72
CA GLU A 98 -41.05 -28.25 1.91
C GLU A 98 -41.82 -27.57 3.05
N PRO A 99 -41.26 -27.40 4.26
CA PRO A 99 -42.01 -26.79 5.37
C PRO A 99 -42.36 -25.32 5.10
N TYR A 100 -41.50 -24.59 4.39
CA TYR A 100 -41.69 -23.18 4.03
C TYR A 100 -42.74 -23.02 2.94
N VAL A 101 -42.67 -23.85 1.90
CA VAL A 101 -43.68 -23.89 0.83
C VAL A 101 -45.03 -24.27 1.41
N ALA A 102 -45.07 -25.25 2.33
CA ALA A 102 -46.29 -25.68 2.99
C ALA A 102 -46.91 -24.61 3.90
N ALA A 103 -46.08 -23.85 4.62
CA ALA A 103 -46.55 -22.69 5.39
C ALA A 103 -47.16 -21.61 4.48
N CYS A 104 -46.46 -21.25 3.40
CA CYS A 104 -46.97 -20.25 2.45
C CYS A 104 -48.24 -20.72 1.72
N TRP A 105 -48.33 -22.00 1.38
CA TRP A 105 -49.50 -22.57 0.72
C TRP A 105 -50.71 -22.60 1.65
N THR A 106 -50.53 -23.08 2.89
CA THR A 106 -51.61 -23.17 3.89
C THR A 106 -52.17 -21.79 4.23
N ASN A 107 -51.32 -20.75 4.25
CA ASN A 107 -51.72 -19.36 4.48
C ASN A 107 -52.16 -18.62 3.20
N GLY A 108 -52.28 -19.31 2.07
CA GLY A 108 -52.81 -18.73 0.82
C GLY A 108 -51.89 -17.71 0.14
N ILE A 109 -50.61 -17.67 0.50
CA ILE A 109 -49.57 -16.80 -0.09
C ILE A 109 -49.14 -17.30 -1.47
N THR A 110 -48.99 -18.62 -1.63
CA THR A 110 -48.48 -19.24 -2.86
C THR A 110 -49.41 -20.33 -3.43
N SER A 111 -49.27 -20.61 -4.71
CA SER A 111 -49.95 -21.68 -5.44
C SER A 111 -48.99 -22.40 -6.39
N GLY A 112 -49.29 -23.67 -6.70
CA GLY A 112 -48.53 -24.46 -7.68
C GLY A 112 -49.07 -24.29 -9.11
N TYR A 113 -48.29 -24.73 -10.10
CA TYR A 113 -48.72 -24.76 -11.49
C TYR A 113 -49.83 -25.77 -11.74
N THR A 114 -49.81 -26.87 -10.97
CA THR A 114 -50.86 -27.88 -10.97
C THR A 114 -51.25 -28.20 -9.52
N LYS A 115 -52.20 -29.13 -9.34
CA LYS A 115 -52.60 -29.58 -8.00
C LYS A 115 -51.46 -30.23 -7.21
N THR A 116 -50.43 -30.75 -7.87
CA THR A 116 -49.36 -31.55 -7.24
C THR A 116 -47.94 -31.09 -7.61
N THR A 117 -47.81 -30.05 -8.44
CA THR A 117 -46.53 -29.51 -8.92
C THR A 117 -46.41 -28.03 -8.55
N TYR A 118 -45.39 -27.69 -7.77
CA TYR A 118 -45.10 -26.32 -7.33
C TYR A 118 -44.24 -25.53 -8.32
N GLY A 119 -43.29 -26.21 -9.00
CA GLY A 119 -42.26 -25.57 -9.83
C GLY A 119 -41.17 -24.90 -8.99
N GLY A 120 -40.79 -25.50 -7.86
CA GLY A 120 -39.95 -24.84 -6.85
C GLY A 120 -38.55 -24.40 -7.31
N SER A 121 -37.97 -25.13 -8.28
CA SER A 121 -36.65 -24.83 -8.85
C SER A 121 -36.66 -23.74 -9.92
N ASP A 122 -37.84 -23.32 -10.39
CA ASP A 122 -37.93 -22.25 -11.38
C ASP A 122 -37.63 -20.90 -10.73
N THR A 123 -37.05 -19.99 -11.52
CA THR A 123 -36.85 -18.60 -11.09
C THR A 123 -38.18 -17.88 -10.93
N VAL A 124 -38.36 -17.19 -9.81
CA VAL A 124 -39.55 -16.37 -9.56
C VAL A 124 -39.48 -15.08 -10.39
N THR A 125 -40.60 -14.71 -10.99
CA THR A 125 -40.72 -13.44 -11.71
C THR A 125 -41.14 -12.29 -10.80
N THR A 126 -40.85 -11.06 -11.19
CA THR A 126 -41.20 -9.87 -10.40
C THR A 126 -42.68 -9.75 -10.06
N SER A 127 -43.57 -10.01 -11.02
CA SER A 127 -45.02 -10.05 -10.77
C SER A 127 -45.47 -11.18 -9.85
N GLN A 128 -44.80 -12.34 -9.86
CA GLN A 128 -45.13 -13.44 -8.94
C GLN A 128 -44.74 -13.09 -7.50
N ALA A 129 -43.54 -12.55 -7.28
CA ALA A 129 -43.09 -12.12 -5.97
C ALA A 129 -43.95 -10.96 -5.43
N ALA A 130 -44.29 -9.99 -6.27
CA ALA A 130 -45.20 -8.90 -5.92
C ALA A 130 -46.57 -9.42 -5.49
N LEU A 131 -47.14 -10.41 -6.20
CA LEU A 131 -48.40 -11.02 -5.77
C LEU A 131 -48.31 -11.65 -4.37
N MET A 132 -47.22 -12.36 -4.07
CA MET A 132 -47.02 -12.97 -2.74
C MET A 132 -46.94 -11.90 -1.64
N LEU A 133 -46.20 -10.81 -1.86
CA LEU A 133 -46.10 -9.70 -0.92
C LEU A 133 -47.42 -8.94 -0.78
N MET A 134 -48.15 -8.74 -1.86
CA MET A 134 -49.47 -8.12 -1.84
C MET A 134 -50.49 -8.94 -1.07
N LYS A 135 -50.39 -10.27 -1.11
CA LYS A 135 -51.18 -11.15 -0.25
C LYS A 135 -50.85 -10.96 1.23
N ALA A 136 -49.58 -10.78 1.59
CA ALA A 136 -49.16 -10.43 2.93
C ALA A 136 -49.68 -9.04 3.38
N LEU A 137 -49.76 -8.08 2.44
CA LEU A 137 -50.35 -6.75 2.65
C LEU A 137 -51.89 -6.77 2.80
N GLY A 138 -52.55 -7.90 2.52
CA GLY A 138 -54.00 -8.05 2.60
C GLY A 138 -54.75 -7.84 1.28
N TYR A 139 -54.05 -7.66 0.16
CA TYR A 139 -54.63 -7.66 -1.18
C TYR A 139 -54.80 -9.09 -1.73
N PHE A 140 -55.61 -9.27 -2.77
CA PHE A 140 -55.79 -10.56 -3.47
C PHE A 140 -56.22 -11.72 -2.56
N GLN A 141 -57.20 -11.45 -1.70
CA GLN A 141 -57.76 -12.41 -0.75
C GLN A 141 -58.92 -13.22 -1.35
N TYR A 142 -59.51 -12.76 -2.45
CA TYR A 142 -60.65 -13.41 -3.11
C TYR A 142 -60.33 -13.73 -4.58
N SER A 143 -60.91 -14.81 -5.11
CA SER A 143 -60.72 -15.20 -6.52
C SER A 143 -61.17 -14.11 -7.51
N SER A 144 -62.13 -13.27 -7.12
CA SER A 144 -62.62 -12.13 -7.93
C SER A 144 -61.57 -11.03 -8.12
N ASP A 145 -60.52 -10.96 -7.29
CA ASP A 145 -59.46 -9.96 -7.40
C ASP A 145 -58.61 -10.08 -8.67
N PHE A 146 -58.54 -11.29 -9.24
CA PHE A 146 -57.65 -11.59 -10.35
C PHE A 146 -58.24 -11.20 -11.72
N GLY A 147 -59.56 -10.99 -11.80
CA GLY A 147 -60.23 -10.70 -13.07
C GLY A 147 -59.96 -11.77 -14.13
N SER A 148 -59.76 -11.34 -15.38
CA SER A 148 -59.44 -12.23 -16.51
C SER A 148 -57.94 -12.54 -16.65
N ASP A 149 -57.08 -11.71 -16.06
CA ASP A 149 -55.62 -11.86 -16.10
C ASP A 149 -55.04 -11.49 -14.74
N TRP A 150 -54.62 -12.51 -14.00
CA TRP A 150 -54.04 -12.35 -12.67
C TRP A 150 -52.82 -11.44 -12.70
N GLN A 151 -51.98 -11.55 -13.74
CA GLN A 151 -50.70 -10.86 -13.81
C GLN A 151 -50.92 -9.37 -14.05
N PHE A 152 -51.83 -9.01 -14.97
CA PHE A 152 -52.21 -7.62 -15.20
C PHE A 152 -52.82 -6.98 -13.95
N SER A 153 -53.72 -7.70 -13.28
CA SER A 153 -54.36 -7.21 -12.04
C SER A 153 -53.34 -6.99 -10.93
N THR A 154 -52.39 -7.91 -10.76
CA THR A 154 -51.28 -7.75 -9.81
C THR A 154 -50.40 -6.55 -10.16
N ILE A 155 -49.91 -6.45 -11.40
CA ILE A 155 -49.03 -5.35 -11.83
C ILE A 155 -49.73 -4.01 -11.61
N LYS A 156 -50.99 -3.88 -12.06
CA LYS A 156 -51.77 -2.66 -11.88
C LYS A 156 -51.88 -2.26 -10.42
N LYS A 157 -52.15 -3.21 -9.52
CA LYS A 157 -52.30 -2.91 -8.09
C LYS A 157 -50.95 -2.61 -7.43
N ALA A 158 -49.90 -3.38 -7.74
CA ALA A 158 -48.54 -3.16 -7.25
C ALA A 158 -48.02 -1.76 -7.64
N THR A 159 -48.24 -1.33 -8.89
CA THR A 159 -47.92 0.02 -9.34
C THR A 159 -48.76 1.10 -8.65
N GLN A 160 -50.00 0.81 -8.26
CA GLN A 160 -50.85 1.79 -7.55
C GLN A 160 -50.44 2.04 -6.09
N ILE A 161 -49.67 1.12 -5.52
CA ILE A 161 -49.18 1.19 -4.13
C ILE A 161 -47.65 1.36 -4.11
N ASP A 162 -47.06 1.72 -5.26
CA ASP A 162 -45.63 2.01 -5.42
C ASP A 162 -44.70 0.86 -4.97
N LEU A 163 -45.18 -0.38 -5.10
CA LEU A 163 -44.42 -1.55 -4.66
C LEU A 163 -43.17 -1.77 -5.50
N PHE A 164 -43.17 -1.34 -6.77
CA PHE A 164 -42.05 -1.52 -7.71
C PHE A 164 -41.02 -0.37 -7.70
N ASP A 165 -41.11 0.58 -6.77
CA ASP A 165 -40.16 1.69 -6.67
C ASP A 165 -38.72 1.18 -6.47
N ASP A 166 -37.78 1.68 -7.28
CA ASP A 166 -36.37 1.27 -7.30
C ASP A 166 -36.12 -0.25 -7.54
N VAL A 167 -37.08 -0.95 -8.13
CA VAL A 167 -36.95 -2.36 -8.55
C VAL A 167 -36.58 -2.44 -10.03
N ASP A 168 -35.33 -2.84 -10.32
CA ASP A 168 -34.77 -2.84 -11.69
C ASP A 168 -35.32 -3.97 -12.59
N SER A 169 -35.55 -5.17 -12.03
CA SER A 169 -36.06 -6.31 -12.81
C SER A 169 -37.44 -6.05 -13.41
N GLY A 170 -37.57 -6.24 -14.72
CA GLY A 170 -38.85 -6.10 -15.42
C GLY A 170 -39.95 -6.98 -14.80
N VAL A 171 -41.19 -6.51 -14.77
CA VAL A 171 -42.32 -7.18 -14.07
C VAL A 171 -42.59 -8.64 -14.50
N ARG A 172 -42.07 -9.07 -15.66
CA ARG A 172 -42.18 -10.44 -16.20
C ARG A 172 -40.87 -11.22 -16.21
N GLU A 173 -39.78 -10.61 -15.77
CA GLU A 173 -38.44 -11.19 -15.79
C GLU A 173 -38.13 -11.91 -14.49
N ALA A 174 -37.16 -12.81 -14.54
CA ALA A 174 -36.61 -13.47 -13.36
C ALA A 174 -35.92 -12.45 -12.46
N MET A 175 -36.31 -12.41 -11.19
CA MET A 175 -35.83 -11.42 -10.24
C MET A 175 -34.47 -11.79 -9.64
N THR A 176 -33.61 -10.80 -9.43
CA THR A 176 -32.37 -10.93 -8.66
C THR A 176 -32.64 -10.86 -7.15
N ARG A 177 -31.69 -11.31 -6.32
CA ARG A 177 -31.76 -11.14 -4.86
C ARG A 177 -31.76 -9.66 -4.46
N ASN A 178 -31.02 -8.82 -5.19
CA ASN A 178 -31.01 -7.36 -5.03
C ASN A 178 -32.41 -6.75 -5.17
N ASP A 179 -33.09 -7.09 -6.25
CA ASP A 179 -34.40 -6.52 -6.57
C ASP A 179 -35.48 -7.08 -5.64
N LEU A 180 -35.31 -8.33 -5.19
CA LEU A 180 -36.19 -8.90 -4.16
C LEU A 180 -36.05 -8.17 -2.84
N ALA A 181 -34.82 -7.83 -2.44
CA ALA A 181 -34.60 -7.07 -1.21
C ALA A 181 -35.34 -5.74 -1.27
N GLN A 182 -35.20 -4.99 -2.37
CA GLN A 182 -35.91 -3.73 -2.53
C GLN A 182 -37.43 -3.90 -2.53
N LEU A 183 -37.96 -4.89 -3.25
CA LEU A 183 -39.39 -5.18 -3.30
C LEU A 183 -39.96 -5.52 -1.91
N VAL A 184 -39.23 -6.27 -1.10
CA VAL A 184 -39.62 -6.61 0.28
C VAL A 184 -39.52 -5.39 1.19
N LEU A 185 -38.50 -4.54 1.05
CA LEU A 185 -38.41 -3.27 1.80
C LEU A 185 -39.59 -2.35 1.47
N ASN A 186 -39.94 -2.23 0.19
CA ASN A 186 -41.12 -1.47 -0.24
C ASN A 186 -42.39 -2.04 0.39
N ALA A 187 -42.55 -3.38 0.42
CA ALA A 187 -43.67 -4.02 1.09
C ALA A 187 -43.71 -3.70 2.60
N LEU A 188 -42.57 -3.73 3.29
CA LEU A 188 -42.48 -3.37 4.72
C LEU A 188 -42.93 -1.91 4.98
N LYS A 189 -42.69 -1.01 4.02
CA LYS A 189 -43.11 0.41 4.06
C LYS A 189 -44.52 0.65 3.53
N THR A 190 -45.22 -0.38 3.05
CA THR A 190 -46.54 -0.22 2.42
C THR A 190 -47.66 -0.39 3.46
N PRO A 191 -48.68 0.50 3.48
CA PRO A 191 -49.87 0.33 4.29
C PRO A 191 -50.60 -0.99 4.08
N THR A 192 -50.96 -1.66 5.17
CA THR A 192 -51.76 -2.90 5.11
C THR A 192 -53.25 -2.63 4.97
N VAL A 193 -53.96 -3.55 4.33
CA VAL A 193 -55.41 -3.46 4.10
C VAL A 193 -56.14 -4.69 4.61
N GLU A 194 -57.43 -4.51 4.86
CA GLU A 194 -58.41 -5.57 5.09
C GLU A 194 -59.37 -5.63 3.90
N ALA A 195 -59.57 -6.82 3.36
CA ALA A 195 -60.37 -7.04 2.16
C ALA A 195 -61.81 -7.47 2.52
N GLU A 196 -62.79 -6.72 2.05
CA GLU A 196 -64.22 -6.97 2.28
C GLU A 196 -64.97 -7.10 0.94
N LYS A 197 -65.99 -7.97 0.91
CA LYS A 197 -66.86 -8.13 -0.27
C LYS A 197 -67.87 -6.99 -0.37
N ASP A 198 -67.87 -6.31 -1.50
CA ASP A 198 -68.77 -5.19 -1.82
C ASP A 198 -70.12 -5.71 -2.34
N GLY A 199 -70.82 -6.49 -1.51
CA GLY A 199 -72.09 -7.16 -1.82
C GLY A 199 -72.01 -8.69 -1.81
N GLN A 200 -73.12 -9.37 -2.13
CA GLN A 200 -73.19 -10.84 -2.18
C GLN A 200 -72.89 -11.39 -3.57
N ASP A 201 -72.21 -12.53 -3.64
CA ASP A 201 -72.03 -13.30 -4.88
C ASP A 201 -73.38 -13.89 -5.33
N ILE A 202 -73.72 -13.77 -6.62
CA ILE A 202 -75.00 -14.25 -7.18
C ILE A 202 -74.74 -15.47 -8.08
N ALA A 203 -75.33 -16.61 -7.75
CA ALA A 203 -75.29 -17.80 -8.60
C ALA A 203 -76.56 -17.91 -9.46
N VAL A 204 -76.43 -17.87 -10.79
CA VAL A 204 -77.53 -18.10 -11.75
C VAL A 204 -77.11 -19.20 -12.72
N ASN A 205 -77.88 -20.30 -12.78
CA ASN A 205 -77.63 -21.43 -13.70
C ASN A 205 -76.18 -21.96 -13.71
N GLY A 206 -75.54 -22.04 -12.53
CA GLY A 206 -74.17 -22.54 -12.40
C GLY A 206 -73.07 -21.52 -12.74
N VAL A 207 -73.42 -20.29 -13.11
CA VAL A 207 -72.49 -19.16 -13.27
C VAL A 207 -72.54 -18.31 -12.01
N ILE A 208 -71.38 -18.08 -11.38
CA ILE A 208 -71.23 -17.21 -10.21
C ILE A 208 -70.80 -15.82 -10.71
N ILE A 209 -71.63 -14.80 -10.45
CA ILE A 209 -71.28 -13.40 -10.60
C ILE A 209 -70.81 -12.93 -9.22
N SER A 210 -69.49 -12.82 -9.05
CA SER A 210 -68.92 -12.37 -7.78
C SER A 210 -68.98 -10.85 -7.63
N SER A 211 -69.28 -10.38 -6.41
CA SER A 211 -69.22 -8.95 -6.09
C SER A 211 -67.78 -8.44 -6.06
N ASN A 212 -67.62 -7.12 -6.24
CA ASN A 212 -66.33 -6.44 -6.20
C ASN A 212 -65.68 -6.58 -4.80
N VAL A 213 -64.37 -6.40 -4.71
CA VAL A 213 -63.63 -6.41 -3.45
C VAL A 213 -63.25 -4.98 -3.09
N LYS A 214 -63.59 -4.56 -1.87
CA LYS A 214 -63.18 -3.27 -1.28
C LYS A 214 -62.00 -3.52 -0.35
N TYR A 215 -60.97 -2.67 -0.46
CA TYR A 215 -59.80 -2.71 0.41
C TYR A 215 -59.82 -1.51 1.36
N ASN A 216 -59.89 -1.79 2.65
CA ASN A 216 -59.90 -0.78 3.70
C ASN A 216 -58.54 -0.76 4.39
N TYR A 217 -57.87 0.39 4.44
CA TYR A 217 -56.62 0.51 5.21
C TYR A 217 -56.82 0.16 6.68
N ILE A 218 -55.88 -0.59 7.23
CA ILE A 218 -55.77 -0.83 8.66
C ILE A 218 -55.14 0.44 9.27
N THR A 219 -55.79 1.01 10.28
CA THR A 219 -55.32 2.23 10.97
C THR A 219 -55.13 2.01 12.46
N SER A 220 -54.20 2.74 13.08
CA SER A 220 -54.02 2.77 14.52
C SER A 220 -53.56 4.14 15.01
N SER A 221 -53.92 4.48 16.26
CA SER A 221 -53.44 5.70 16.93
C SER A 221 -52.28 5.43 17.88
N LYS A 222 -51.82 4.18 17.99
CA LYS A 222 -50.71 3.76 18.87
C LYS A 222 -49.37 4.11 18.23
N ASP A 223 -48.33 4.24 19.05
CA ASP A 223 -47.00 4.67 18.60
C ASP A 223 -46.33 3.74 17.58
N TYR A 224 -46.69 2.44 17.57
CA TYR A 224 -46.13 1.50 16.61
C TYR A 224 -46.52 1.82 15.16
N ALA A 225 -47.65 2.50 14.94
CA ALA A 225 -48.16 2.90 13.62
C ALA A 225 -47.57 4.23 13.10
N LYS A 226 -46.42 4.62 13.66
CA LYS A 226 -45.66 5.84 13.31
C LYS A 226 -44.16 5.53 13.23
N ALA A 227 -43.81 4.25 13.30
CA ALA A 227 -42.44 3.78 13.41
C ALA A 227 -41.74 3.85 12.06
N ILE A 228 -42.45 3.62 10.95
CA ILE A 228 -41.91 3.70 9.60
C ILE A 228 -42.34 4.99 8.91
N ASP A 229 -43.63 5.34 8.98
CA ASP A 229 -44.17 6.59 8.43
C ASP A 229 -45.18 7.21 9.41
N ASN A 230 -45.06 8.51 9.68
CA ASN A 230 -45.98 9.22 10.58
C ASN A 230 -46.91 10.21 9.88
N GLN A 231 -46.83 10.32 8.56
CA GLN A 231 -47.58 11.26 7.72
C GLN A 231 -48.79 10.61 7.05
N LEU A 232 -48.70 9.33 6.69
CA LEU A 232 -49.80 8.59 6.07
C LEU A 232 -50.97 8.41 7.06
N ASN A 233 -52.11 9.02 6.72
CA ASN A 233 -53.35 8.89 7.47
C ASN A 233 -54.52 8.59 6.52
N SER A 234 -55.51 7.86 7.03
CA SER A 234 -56.68 7.45 6.26
C SER A 234 -57.95 7.66 7.07
N ASN A 235 -59.01 8.11 6.39
CA ASN A 235 -60.36 8.26 6.93
C ASN A 235 -61.31 7.41 6.07
N ASN A 236 -61.11 6.10 6.07
CA ASN A 236 -61.71 5.24 5.05
C ASN A 236 -63.19 4.87 5.27
N ASP A 237 -63.78 5.22 6.40
CA ASP A 237 -65.23 5.11 6.62
C ASP A 237 -65.53 5.79 7.95
N GLY A 238 -66.65 6.51 8.09
CA GLY A 238 -67.05 7.19 9.34
C GLY A 238 -67.34 6.24 10.52
N THR A 239 -66.96 4.97 10.39
CA THR A 239 -67.15 3.85 11.32
C THR A 239 -65.83 3.24 11.83
N LYS A 240 -64.66 3.56 11.25
CA LYS A 240 -63.33 3.12 11.74
C LYS A 240 -62.57 4.28 12.43
N LEU A 241 -61.67 3.97 13.36
CA LEU A 241 -60.92 4.97 14.14
C LEU A 241 -60.00 5.82 13.25
N ASN A 242 -60.02 7.14 13.43
CA ASN A 242 -59.04 8.06 12.84
C ASN A 242 -57.64 7.72 13.38
N GLY A 243 -56.68 7.45 12.48
CA GLY A 243 -55.31 7.10 12.86
C GLY A 243 -54.37 7.06 11.66
N ASN A 244 -53.08 6.86 11.94
CA ASN A 244 -52.09 6.57 10.92
C ASN A 244 -52.40 5.21 10.28
N THR A 245 -52.07 5.05 9.01
CA THR A 245 -52.05 3.72 8.40
C THR A 245 -51.04 2.84 9.12
N VAL A 246 -51.28 1.53 9.12
CA VAL A 246 -50.34 0.56 9.69
C VAL A 246 -49.59 -0.10 8.54
N GLU A 247 -48.30 0.21 8.41
CA GLU A 247 -47.43 -0.43 7.41
C GLU A 247 -47.10 -1.88 7.80
N LEU A 248 -46.71 -2.71 6.83
CA LEU A 248 -46.45 -4.13 7.08
C LEU A 248 -45.34 -4.35 8.11
N GLY A 249 -44.24 -3.60 8.03
CA GLY A 249 -43.14 -3.70 8.99
C GLY A 249 -43.56 -3.30 10.40
N GLU A 250 -44.42 -2.28 10.53
CA GLU A 250 -44.96 -1.87 11.83
C GLU A 250 -45.85 -2.95 12.44
N LYS A 251 -46.68 -3.60 11.61
CA LYS A 251 -47.54 -4.70 12.02
C LYS A 251 -46.74 -5.92 12.46
N LEU A 252 -45.73 -6.32 11.68
CA LEU A 252 -44.92 -7.51 11.94
C LEU A 252 -44.00 -7.34 13.15
N TYR A 253 -43.41 -6.16 13.31
CA TYR A 253 -42.42 -5.90 14.35
C TYR A 253 -42.94 -5.08 15.53
N SER A 254 -44.25 -4.79 15.58
CA SER A 254 -44.86 -3.99 16.65
C SER A 254 -44.16 -2.65 16.91
N GLY A 255 -43.60 -2.05 15.86
CA GLY A 255 -42.85 -0.79 15.92
C GLY A 255 -41.39 -0.92 16.38
N ASP A 256 -40.84 -2.14 16.53
CA ASP A 256 -39.43 -2.34 16.84
C ASP A 256 -38.51 -2.00 15.65
N LEU A 257 -39.01 -2.16 14.42
CA LEU A 257 -38.36 -1.68 13.21
C LEU A 257 -38.81 -0.23 12.96
N LYS A 258 -37.88 0.72 13.00
CA LYS A 258 -38.18 2.16 12.86
C LYS A 258 -37.33 2.80 11.78
N LYS A 259 -37.94 3.70 11.01
CA LYS A 259 -37.29 4.60 10.06
C LYS A 259 -37.41 6.04 10.58
N SER A 260 -36.34 6.82 10.47
CA SER A 260 -36.37 8.24 10.81
C SER A 260 -35.59 9.06 9.80
N SER A 261 -36.10 10.24 9.43
CA SER A 261 -35.40 11.18 8.55
C SER A 261 -34.45 12.06 9.35
N GLY A 262 -33.27 12.34 8.81
CA GLY A 262 -32.27 13.20 9.41
C GLY A 262 -31.19 13.58 8.40
N SER A 263 -29.95 13.61 8.86
CA SER A 263 -28.78 13.77 8.01
C SER A 263 -27.67 12.82 8.44
N ASP A 264 -26.81 12.46 7.51
CA ASP A 264 -25.61 11.69 7.80
C ASP A 264 -24.46 12.57 8.31
N SER A 265 -23.30 11.94 8.56
CA SER A 265 -22.08 12.60 9.06
C SER A 265 -21.56 13.70 8.13
N PHE A 266 -21.91 13.67 6.84
CA PHE A 266 -21.51 14.68 5.84
C PHE A 266 -22.57 15.77 5.65
N GLY A 267 -23.64 15.76 6.45
CA GLY A 267 -24.75 16.71 6.38
C GLY A 267 -25.70 16.46 5.20
N ARG A 268 -25.62 15.29 4.56
CA ARG A 268 -26.52 14.89 3.47
C ARG A 268 -27.86 14.45 4.08
N PRO A 269 -29.02 14.81 3.49
CA PRO A 269 -30.30 14.23 3.88
C PRO A 269 -30.20 12.70 3.87
N ALA A 270 -30.69 12.06 4.93
CA ALA A 270 -30.54 10.63 5.11
C ALA A 270 -31.69 10.03 5.93
N SER A 271 -31.89 8.74 5.75
CA SER A 271 -32.77 7.90 6.55
C SER A 271 -31.98 7.01 7.48
N THR A 272 -32.30 7.04 8.78
CA THR A 272 -31.75 6.13 9.79
C THR A 272 -32.75 5.03 10.10
N TRP A 273 -32.30 3.78 10.02
CA TRP A 273 -33.07 2.61 10.44
C TRP A 273 -32.59 2.08 11.79
N THR A 274 -33.53 1.65 12.63
CA THR A 274 -33.23 0.96 13.88
C THR A 274 -34.10 -0.29 14.02
N TYR A 275 -33.55 -1.34 14.62
CA TYR A 275 -34.31 -2.53 15.00
C TYR A 275 -34.02 -2.89 16.45
N LYS A 276 -35.08 -3.02 17.27
CA LYS A 276 -34.97 -3.28 18.72
C LYS A 276 -34.02 -2.30 19.44
N SER A 277 -34.04 -1.04 19.01
CA SER A 277 -33.19 0.07 19.49
C SER A 277 -31.71 0.03 19.09
N ASN A 278 -31.28 -0.95 18.29
CA ASN A 278 -29.95 -0.92 17.67
C ASN A 278 -30.04 -0.21 16.32
N GLU A 279 -29.08 0.67 16.02
CA GLU A 279 -28.94 1.27 14.69
C GLU A 279 -28.57 0.19 13.67
N ILE A 280 -29.33 0.13 12.58
CA ILE A 280 -29.03 -0.72 11.43
C ILE A 280 -28.04 0.01 10.53
N GLY A 281 -28.35 1.27 10.20
CA GLY A 281 -27.51 2.12 9.38
C GLY A 281 -28.18 3.47 9.08
N LYS A 282 -27.38 4.37 8.48
CA LYS A 282 -27.81 5.66 7.95
C LYS A 282 -27.56 5.67 6.45
N TYR A 283 -28.61 5.92 5.68
CA TYR A 283 -28.57 5.85 4.22
C TYR A 283 -28.92 7.23 3.68
N ALA A 284 -28.00 7.83 2.91
CA ALA A 284 -28.28 9.11 2.26
C ALA A 284 -29.47 8.96 1.31
N ASP A 285 -30.33 9.99 1.28
CA ASP A 285 -31.44 10.05 0.34
C ASP A 285 -30.91 10.12 -1.11
N SER A 286 -31.78 9.88 -2.10
CA SER A 286 -31.40 9.92 -3.51
C SER A 286 -30.79 11.27 -3.90
N VAL A 287 -29.68 11.22 -4.63
CA VAL A 287 -28.90 12.39 -5.05
C VAL A 287 -29.46 12.98 -6.35
N ASP A 288 -29.68 14.30 -6.39
CA ASP A 288 -30.17 15.03 -7.58
C ASP A 288 -29.03 15.46 -8.52
N GLY A 289 -27.82 15.61 -7.98
CA GLY A 289 -26.63 15.89 -8.76
C GLY A 289 -25.37 15.41 -8.07
N GLU A 290 -24.51 14.70 -8.80
CA GLU A 290 -23.26 14.15 -8.28
C GLU A 290 -22.10 14.46 -9.25
N TRP A 291 -21.00 14.97 -8.70
CA TRP A 291 -19.81 15.33 -9.47
C TRP A 291 -18.54 15.00 -8.71
N THR A 292 -17.51 14.58 -9.45
CA THR A 292 -16.15 14.29 -8.94
C THR A 292 -15.09 15.19 -9.60
N ALA A 293 -15.55 16.24 -10.28
CA ALA A 293 -14.75 17.22 -10.98
C ALA A 293 -15.35 18.62 -10.76
N LYS A 294 -14.79 19.64 -11.40
CA LYS A 294 -15.31 21.01 -11.33
C LYS A 294 -16.82 21.08 -11.56
N VAL A 295 -17.57 21.55 -10.56
CA VAL A 295 -18.97 21.91 -10.71
C VAL A 295 -19.05 23.38 -11.09
N THR A 296 -19.71 23.69 -12.21
CA THR A 296 -19.99 25.08 -12.56
C THR A 296 -21.29 25.54 -11.90
N ASN A 297 -21.42 26.85 -11.67
CA ASN A 297 -22.69 27.44 -11.21
C ASN A 297 -23.86 27.01 -12.10
N LYS A 298 -23.66 27.00 -13.42
CA LYS A 298 -24.67 26.51 -14.37
C LYS A 298 -25.09 25.06 -14.11
N ALA A 299 -24.13 24.15 -13.92
CA ALA A 299 -24.44 22.74 -13.67
C ALA A 299 -25.22 22.54 -12.37
N LEU A 300 -24.83 23.24 -11.29
CA LEU A 300 -25.54 23.17 -10.02
C LEU A 300 -26.96 23.76 -10.13
N TYR A 301 -27.12 24.88 -10.85
CA TYR A 301 -28.42 25.50 -11.08
C TYR A 301 -29.35 24.61 -11.91
N GLU A 302 -28.83 23.99 -12.97
CA GLU A 302 -29.60 23.06 -13.82
C GLU A 302 -30.05 21.82 -13.05
N ALA A 303 -29.19 21.26 -12.20
CA ALA A 303 -29.55 20.12 -11.35
C ALA A 303 -30.54 20.50 -10.25
N ALA A 304 -30.39 21.67 -9.61
CA ALA A 304 -31.30 22.10 -8.56
C ALA A 304 -32.68 22.53 -9.09
N GLY A 305 -32.72 23.06 -10.30
CA GLY A 305 -33.92 23.67 -10.87
C GLY A 305 -34.17 25.10 -10.36
N SER A 306 -34.97 25.83 -11.13
CA SER A 306 -35.25 27.25 -10.85
C SER A 306 -36.00 27.44 -9.53
N ASP A 307 -36.95 26.56 -9.21
CA ASP A 307 -37.76 26.68 -8.00
C ASP A 307 -36.89 26.52 -6.74
N ALA A 308 -36.00 25.52 -6.70
CA ALA A 308 -35.09 25.35 -5.57
C ALA A 308 -34.13 26.52 -5.42
N TYR A 309 -33.59 27.04 -6.53
CA TYR A 309 -32.70 28.20 -6.48
C TYR A 309 -33.39 29.47 -5.96
N ASP A 310 -34.62 29.74 -6.44
CA ASP A 310 -35.33 30.98 -6.12
C ASP A 310 -36.01 30.90 -4.74
N ASN A 311 -36.55 29.73 -4.36
CA ASN A 311 -37.51 29.60 -3.26
C ASN A 311 -37.09 28.68 -2.11
N TYR A 312 -36.08 27.81 -2.25
CA TYR A 312 -35.76 26.82 -1.20
C TYR A 312 -34.70 27.34 -0.23
N LYS A 313 -34.65 26.74 0.96
CA LYS A 313 -33.57 26.97 1.93
C LYS A 313 -32.35 26.15 1.54
N TRP A 314 -31.22 26.82 1.34
CA TRP A 314 -29.95 26.17 1.01
C TRP A 314 -29.11 25.86 2.26
N SER A 315 -28.42 24.73 2.24
CA SER A 315 -27.35 24.35 3.17
C SER A 315 -26.13 23.88 2.39
N VAL A 316 -24.92 24.20 2.88
CA VAL A 316 -23.66 23.78 2.25
C VAL A 316 -22.74 23.22 3.33
N TYR A 317 -22.28 22.00 3.10
CA TYR A 317 -21.40 21.25 4.00
C TYR A 317 -20.09 20.90 3.28
N ARG A 318 -19.00 20.86 4.05
CA ARG A 318 -17.74 20.24 3.61
C ARG A 318 -17.21 19.35 4.73
N ASN A 319 -17.03 18.06 4.44
CA ASN A 319 -16.61 17.05 5.42
C ASN A 319 -17.50 17.06 6.69
N GLY A 320 -18.82 17.28 6.52
CA GLY A 320 -19.78 17.41 7.63
C GLY A 320 -19.85 18.78 8.30
N VAL A 321 -18.88 19.67 8.05
CA VAL A 321 -18.85 21.02 8.63
C VAL A 321 -19.75 21.95 7.84
N ASN A 322 -20.68 22.61 8.52
CA ASN A 322 -21.54 23.64 7.92
C ASN A 322 -20.74 24.92 7.61
N LEU A 323 -20.76 25.37 6.35
CA LEU A 323 -19.84 26.41 5.85
C LEU A 323 -20.38 27.85 5.86
N ALA A 324 -21.62 28.12 6.32
CA ALA A 324 -22.17 29.49 6.31
C ALA A 324 -22.13 30.23 7.67
N GLY A 325 -21.54 29.63 8.70
CA GLY A 325 -21.38 30.28 10.02
C GLY A 325 -22.69 30.51 10.79
N VAL A 326 -22.54 30.91 12.06
CA VAL A 326 -23.58 30.89 13.12
C VAL A 326 -24.76 31.89 12.92
N ASN A 327 -24.81 32.64 11.81
CA ASN A 327 -25.94 33.54 11.48
C ASN A 327 -26.85 32.95 10.38
N ALA A 328 -27.30 31.72 10.61
CA ALA A 328 -28.17 30.90 9.74
C ALA A 328 -29.63 31.41 9.58
N SER A 329 -29.92 32.68 9.92
CA SER A 329 -31.24 33.29 9.75
C SER A 329 -31.42 33.98 8.39
N ALA A 330 -30.35 34.22 7.63
CA ALA A 330 -30.47 34.72 6.26
C ALA A 330 -30.50 33.53 5.29
N THR A 331 -31.68 33.16 4.80
CA THR A 331 -31.94 32.10 3.80
C THR A 331 -31.01 32.13 2.57
N ASN A 332 -30.34 33.25 2.30
CA ASN A 332 -29.42 33.42 1.18
C ASN A 332 -27.94 33.14 1.49
N ALA A 333 -27.49 33.01 2.75
CA ALA A 333 -26.06 32.91 3.05
C ALA A 333 -25.40 31.66 2.42
N HIS A 334 -26.04 30.50 2.55
CA HIS A 334 -25.59 29.25 1.95
C HIS A 334 -25.67 29.25 0.41
N LYS A 335 -26.73 29.82 -0.15
CA LYS A 335 -26.87 29.98 -1.61
C LYS A 335 -25.76 30.89 -2.16
N SER A 336 -25.50 32.02 -1.49
CA SER A 336 -24.40 32.92 -1.84
C SER A 336 -23.03 32.26 -1.67
N TYR A 337 -22.85 31.35 -0.71
CA TYR A 337 -21.63 30.56 -0.57
C TYR A 337 -21.44 29.60 -1.76
N ALA A 338 -22.50 28.87 -2.14
CA ALA A 338 -22.44 27.91 -3.24
C ALA A 338 -22.15 28.59 -4.59
N PHE A 339 -22.89 29.67 -4.92
CA PHE A 339 -22.82 30.33 -6.22
C PHE A 339 -21.84 31.53 -6.27
N GLY A 340 -21.34 31.98 -5.11
CA GLY A 340 -20.54 33.20 -5.00
C GLY A 340 -21.31 34.46 -5.41
N SER A 341 -20.58 35.48 -5.85
CA SER A 341 -21.13 36.75 -6.37
C SER A 341 -21.42 36.73 -7.88
N THR A 342 -21.38 35.56 -8.51
CA THR A 342 -21.37 35.39 -9.97
C THR A 342 -22.71 34.85 -10.49
N SER A 343 -22.89 34.82 -11.81
CA SER A 343 -24.16 34.39 -12.41
C SER A 343 -24.47 32.93 -12.08
N LYS A 344 -25.73 32.63 -11.77
CA LYS A 344 -26.24 31.25 -11.61
C LYS A 344 -26.09 30.40 -12.88
N THR A 345 -25.92 31.03 -14.03
CA THR A 345 -25.70 30.38 -15.33
C THR A 345 -24.25 30.49 -15.82
N GLY A 346 -23.33 30.92 -14.94
CA GLY A 346 -21.92 31.10 -15.23
C GLY A 346 -21.11 29.79 -15.25
N THR A 347 -19.86 29.90 -15.71
CA THR A 347 -18.88 28.80 -15.78
C THR A 347 -17.93 28.77 -14.58
N GLU A 348 -18.13 29.67 -13.64
CA GLU A 348 -17.41 29.78 -12.38
C GLU A 348 -17.66 28.55 -11.52
N ARG A 349 -16.65 28.20 -10.72
CA ARG A 349 -16.64 27.02 -9.87
C ARG A 349 -17.56 27.23 -8.67
N VAL A 350 -18.35 26.23 -8.33
CA VAL A 350 -19.11 26.20 -7.08
C VAL A 350 -18.15 25.97 -5.93
N ALA A 351 -18.04 26.96 -5.04
CA ALA A 351 -17.19 26.93 -3.85
C ALA A 351 -15.82 26.26 -4.11
N THR A 352 -15.53 25.16 -3.41
CA THR A 352 -14.29 24.39 -3.54
C THR A 352 -14.49 23.03 -4.21
N SER A 353 -15.58 22.86 -4.97
CA SER A 353 -15.78 21.67 -5.80
C SER A 353 -14.64 21.51 -6.79
N GLY A 354 -14.28 20.29 -7.17
CA GLY A 354 -13.20 20.07 -8.13
C GLY A 354 -12.82 18.63 -8.32
N GLU A 355 -11.79 18.44 -9.11
CA GLU A 355 -11.15 17.16 -9.40
C GLU A 355 -10.94 16.36 -8.10
N GLY A 356 -11.63 15.24 -7.93
CA GLY A 356 -11.50 14.35 -6.77
C GLY A 356 -12.21 14.81 -5.48
N VAL A 357 -12.89 15.96 -5.50
CA VAL A 357 -13.79 16.39 -4.41
C VAL A 357 -15.21 15.95 -4.77
N LEU A 358 -15.74 14.96 -4.07
CA LEU A 358 -17.11 14.48 -4.29
C LEU A 358 -18.08 15.58 -3.88
N THR A 359 -18.80 16.13 -4.85
CA THR A 359 -19.80 17.18 -4.66
C THR A 359 -21.16 16.61 -4.99
N GLN A 360 -22.09 16.66 -4.03
CA GLN A 360 -23.44 16.12 -4.16
C GLN A 360 -24.48 17.19 -3.84
N LEU A 361 -25.59 17.18 -4.60
CA LEU A 361 -26.76 18.02 -4.42
C LEU A 361 -27.97 17.15 -4.08
N PHE A 362 -28.74 17.59 -3.10
CA PHE A 362 -30.01 16.99 -2.68
C PHE A 362 -31.09 18.07 -2.63
N VAL A 363 -32.23 17.85 -3.26
CA VAL A 363 -33.36 18.76 -3.40
C VAL A 363 -34.61 18.07 -2.89
N ASP A 364 -35.17 18.60 -1.82
CA ASP A 364 -36.43 18.13 -1.25
C ASP A 364 -37.50 19.17 -1.54
N SER A 365 -38.41 18.85 -2.47
CA SER A 365 -39.49 19.76 -2.89
C SER A 365 -40.61 19.89 -1.85
N ASP A 366 -40.82 18.85 -1.04
CA ASP A 366 -41.85 18.84 0.01
C ASP A 366 -41.40 19.69 1.21
N LYS A 367 -40.15 19.52 1.64
CA LYS A 367 -39.51 20.33 2.69
C LYS A 367 -39.01 21.69 2.19
N LYS A 368 -38.94 21.90 0.87
CA LYS A 368 -38.39 23.10 0.20
C LYS A 368 -36.96 23.40 0.64
N THR A 369 -36.10 22.39 0.56
CA THR A 369 -34.68 22.49 0.94
C THR A 369 -33.75 22.03 -0.17
N ALA A 370 -32.57 22.65 -0.28
CA ALA A 370 -31.48 22.22 -1.15
C ALA A 370 -30.19 22.09 -0.33
N VAL A 371 -29.51 20.95 -0.42
CA VAL A 371 -28.28 20.67 0.34
C VAL A 371 -27.15 20.35 -0.63
N VAL A 372 -26.04 21.06 -0.50
CA VAL A 372 -24.79 20.75 -1.20
C VAL A 372 -23.80 20.19 -0.19
N SER A 373 -23.27 18.99 -0.43
CA SER A 373 -22.22 18.37 0.39
C SER A 373 -20.96 18.15 -0.44
N MET A 374 -19.80 18.55 0.09
CA MET A 374 -18.49 18.35 -0.50
C MET A 374 -17.64 17.46 0.40
N ILE A 375 -17.02 16.42 -0.17
CA ILE A 375 -16.25 15.42 0.58
C ILE A 375 -14.84 15.35 0.01
N ASP A 376 -13.84 15.63 0.85
CA ASP A 376 -12.43 15.57 0.52
C ASP A 376 -11.83 14.17 0.81
N THR A 377 -10.77 13.82 0.08
CA THR A 377 -10.04 12.57 0.25
C THR A 377 -8.64 12.82 0.85
N GLY A 378 -8.36 12.19 1.99
CA GLY A 378 -7.07 12.25 2.69
C GLY A 378 -6.24 10.98 2.45
N VAL A 379 -4.97 11.03 2.83
CA VAL A 379 -4.01 9.92 2.74
C VAL A 379 -3.53 9.52 4.13
N ALA A 380 -3.50 8.21 4.38
CA ALA A 380 -2.96 7.62 5.60
C ALA A 380 -2.13 6.37 5.29
N LYS A 381 -1.30 5.96 6.26
CA LYS A 381 -0.58 4.68 6.23
C LYS A 381 -1.08 3.77 7.34
N VAL A 382 -1.35 2.51 7.03
CA VAL A 382 -1.77 1.52 8.01
C VAL A 382 -0.59 1.14 8.91
N THR A 383 -0.75 1.31 10.23
CA THR A 383 0.30 1.01 11.21
C THR A 383 0.07 -0.30 11.97
N LYS A 384 -1.20 -0.70 12.12
CA LYS A 384 -1.60 -1.93 12.81
C LYS A 384 -2.97 -2.40 12.30
N VAL A 385 -3.15 -3.73 12.22
CA VAL A 385 -4.43 -4.38 11.94
C VAL A 385 -4.65 -5.44 13.01
N THR A 386 -5.83 -5.42 13.63
CA THR A 386 -6.26 -6.43 14.63
C THR A 386 -7.56 -7.06 14.15
N GLU A 387 -7.61 -8.37 14.05
CA GLU A 387 -8.81 -9.11 13.64
C GLU A 387 -9.73 -9.37 14.85
N ASP A 388 -11.00 -9.01 14.74
CA ASP A 388 -12.06 -9.49 15.62
C ASP A 388 -12.70 -10.73 15.01
N SER A 389 -12.10 -11.88 15.29
CA SER A 389 -12.54 -13.19 14.82
C SER A 389 -13.98 -13.57 15.25
N THR A 390 -14.60 -12.83 16.17
CA THR A 390 -16.00 -13.10 16.57
C THR A 390 -17.02 -12.43 15.66
N LYS A 391 -16.62 -11.35 14.97
CA LYS A 391 -17.48 -10.56 14.08
C LYS A 391 -17.07 -10.63 12.62
N GLY A 392 -15.87 -11.11 12.32
CA GLY A 392 -15.32 -11.07 10.96
C GLY A 392 -14.89 -9.66 10.54
N GLU A 393 -14.61 -8.78 11.50
CA GLU A 393 -14.22 -7.39 11.30
C GLU A 393 -12.74 -7.18 11.66
N TYR A 394 -12.14 -6.10 11.15
CA TYR A 394 -10.77 -5.69 11.40
C TYR A 394 -10.73 -4.28 12.01
N GLU A 395 -10.06 -4.11 13.15
CA GLU A 395 -9.69 -2.79 13.67
C GLU A 395 -8.36 -2.37 13.03
N VAL A 396 -8.39 -1.34 12.20
CA VAL A 396 -7.24 -0.76 11.50
C VAL A 396 -6.80 0.52 12.21
N THR A 397 -5.51 0.63 12.54
CA THR A 397 -4.91 1.85 13.11
C THR A 397 -4.11 2.61 12.06
N LEU A 398 -4.35 3.91 11.94
CA LEU A 398 -3.85 4.77 10.87
C LEU A 398 -2.84 5.80 11.37
N SER A 399 -1.83 6.06 10.53
CA SER A 399 -0.97 7.24 10.59
C SER A 399 -1.38 8.19 9.48
N PHE A 400 -2.10 9.26 9.83
CA PHE A 400 -2.53 10.28 8.87
C PHE A 400 -1.32 11.02 8.29
N LYS A 401 -1.16 10.96 6.97
CA LYS A 401 -0.13 11.71 6.23
C LYS A 401 -0.66 13.08 5.81
N THR A 402 -1.95 13.13 5.51
CA THR A 402 -2.69 14.38 5.34
C THR A 402 -3.89 14.41 6.29
N ARG A 403 -4.40 15.60 6.62
CA ARG A 403 -5.57 15.75 7.50
C ARG A 403 -6.71 16.43 6.75
N ILE A 404 -7.92 15.88 6.89
CA ILE A 404 -9.14 16.47 6.33
C ILE A 404 -9.46 17.79 7.05
N PRO A 405 -9.68 18.91 6.34
CA PRO A 405 -9.92 20.20 6.97
C PRO A 405 -11.23 20.20 7.76
N GLY A 406 -11.18 20.80 8.96
CA GLY A 406 -12.35 20.92 9.83
C GLY A 406 -12.70 19.65 10.61
N VAL A 407 -11.95 18.55 10.45
CA VAL A 407 -12.23 17.26 11.10
C VAL A 407 -11.01 16.77 11.87
N THR A 408 -11.21 16.41 13.13
CA THR A 408 -10.20 15.71 13.96
C THR A 408 -10.63 14.25 14.11
N ALA A 409 -10.27 13.42 13.15
CA ALA A 409 -10.67 12.01 13.11
C ALA A 409 -9.89 11.13 14.11
N ASP A 410 -10.54 10.13 14.70
CA ASP A 410 -9.84 9.02 15.36
C ASP A 410 -8.96 8.27 14.35
N THR A 411 -7.82 7.79 14.83
CA THR A 411 -6.86 6.95 14.09
C THR A 411 -7.34 5.52 13.89
N LYS A 412 -8.41 5.10 14.57
CA LYS A 412 -8.98 3.76 14.45
C LYS A 412 -10.15 3.74 13.47
N TYR A 413 -10.22 2.67 12.69
CA TYR A 413 -11.31 2.41 11.76
C TYR A 413 -11.66 0.93 11.78
N THR A 414 -12.94 0.60 11.90
CA THR A 414 -13.43 -0.78 11.77
C THR A 414 -13.75 -1.04 10.31
N SER A 415 -13.23 -2.13 9.75
CA SER A 415 -13.48 -2.53 8.37
C SER A 415 -13.78 -4.02 8.29
N ASP A 416 -14.68 -4.38 7.39
CA ASP A 416 -14.91 -5.74 6.90
C ASP A 416 -13.81 -6.20 5.92
N MET A 417 -13.02 -5.28 5.36
CA MET A 417 -11.91 -5.57 4.47
C MET A 417 -10.60 -5.76 5.22
N LYS A 418 -9.82 -6.75 4.78
CA LYS A 418 -8.48 -7.01 5.30
C LYS A 418 -7.45 -6.06 4.67
N PHE A 419 -6.77 -5.29 5.52
CA PHE A 419 -5.61 -4.46 5.15
C PHE A 419 -4.30 -5.06 5.66
N ALA A 420 -3.18 -4.65 5.09
CA ALA A 420 -1.84 -4.99 5.57
C ALA A 420 -1.19 -3.79 6.27
N LYS A 421 -0.29 -4.09 7.21
CA LYS A 421 0.63 -3.07 7.74
C LYS A 421 1.40 -2.45 6.57
N ASP A 422 1.62 -1.14 6.67
CA ASP A 422 2.30 -0.31 5.67
C ASP A 422 1.52 -0.05 4.37
N ASP A 423 0.30 -0.56 4.23
CA ASP A 423 -0.59 -0.15 3.13
C ASP A 423 -0.83 1.36 3.17
N VAL A 424 -0.69 2.00 2.00
CA VAL A 424 -1.12 3.38 1.79
C VAL A 424 -2.59 3.37 1.41
N VAL A 425 -3.39 4.08 2.19
CA VAL A 425 -4.84 4.14 2.05
C VAL A 425 -5.29 5.58 1.84
N VAL A 426 -6.39 5.71 1.12
CA VAL A 426 -7.15 6.93 0.96
C VAL A 426 -8.41 6.85 1.80
N TYR A 427 -8.77 7.95 2.46
CA TYR A 427 -9.85 7.97 3.44
C TYR A 427 -10.68 9.25 3.39
N THR A 428 -11.95 9.15 3.80
CA THR A 428 -12.83 10.31 4.05
C THR A 428 -13.11 10.39 5.55
N ALA A 429 -13.28 11.59 6.09
CA ALA A 429 -13.60 11.78 7.51
C ALA A 429 -14.65 12.87 7.73
N ALA A 430 -15.50 12.66 8.73
CA ALA A 430 -16.49 13.60 9.25
C ALA A 430 -16.87 13.20 10.68
N ASP A 431 -17.49 14.11 11.43
CA ASP A 431 -17.97 13.87 12.81
C ASP A 431 -16.93 13.26 13.77
N GLY A 432 -15.65 13.60 13.58
CA GLY A 432 -14.55 13.08 14.41
C GLY A 432 -14.13 11.63 14.12
N GLU A 433 -14.62 11.04 13.04
CA GLU A 433 -14.37 9.64 12.68
C GLU A 433 -14.00 9.48 11.20
N VAL A 434 -13.27 8.40 10.90
CA VAL A 434 -13.06 7.95 9.51
C VAL A 434 -14.35 7.30 9.03
N GLN A 435 -14.92 7.82 7.95
CA GLN A 435 -16.22 7.39 7.41
C GLN A 435 -16.06 6.35 6.28
N SER A 436 -14.92 6.37 5.57
CA SER A 436 -14.60 5.37 4.55
C SER A 436 -13.10 5.30 4.34
N MET A 437 -12.62 4.13 3.90
CA MET A 437 -11.21 3.87 3.63
C MET A 437 -11.04 2.84 2.53
N ALA A 438 -10.09 3.05 1.63
CA ALA A 438 -9.70 2.07 0.63
C ALA A 438 -8.19 2.13 0.36
N LYS A 439 -7.62 1.03 -0.13
CA LYS A 439 -6.23 1.01 -0.60
C LYS A 439 -6.07 1.95 -1.80
N ALA A 440 -5.05 2.81 -1.76
CA ALA A 440 -4.77 3.74 -2.83
C ALA A 440 -4.28 3.00 -4.08
N LYS A 441 -4.74 3.43 -5.27
CA LYS A 441 -4.22 2.91 -6.54
C LYS A 441 -2.88 3.59 -6.84
N THR A 442 -1.92 2.84 -7.37
CA THR A 442 -0.58 3.35 -7.67
C THR A 442 -0.28 3.41 -9.16
N VAL A 443 0.52 4.38 -9.56
CA VAL A 443 1.10 4.50 -10.92
C VAL A 443 2.58 4.83 -10.78
N ALA A 444 3.43 3.87 -11.15
CA ALA A 444 4.88 4.03 -11.12
C ALA A 444 5.45 4.21 -12.53
N GLY A 445 6.47 5.05 -12.66
CA GLY A 445 7.20 5.26 -13.91
C GLY A 445 8.01 6.55 -13.90
N LYS A 446 8.54 6.94 -15.07
CA LYS A 446 9.37 8.13 -15.20
C LYS A 446 8.51 9.38 -15.28
N VAL A 447 8.83 10.38 -14.47
CA VAL A 447 8.21 11.70 -14.55
C VAL A 447 8.68 12.39 -15.83
N THR A 448 7.73 12.71 -16.71
CA THR A 448 7.98 13.29 -18.04
C THR A 448 7.50 14.73 -18.17
N GLY A 449 6.86 15.26 -17.13
CA GLY A 449 6.40 16.64 -17.05
C GLY A 449 5.53 16.87 -15.80
N GLN A 450 5.58 18.06 -15.24
CA GLN A 450 4.91 18.39 -13.99
C GLN A 450 4.52 19.89 -13.98
N SER A 451 3.49 20.22 -13.21
CA SER A 451 3.10 21.59 -12.89
C SER A 451 2.71 21.65 -11.42
N ASP A 452 3.29 22.61 -10.70
CA ASP A 452 3.11 22.77 -9.25
C ASP A 452 1.64 22.83 -8.88
N ALA A 453 1.25 22.00 -7.90
CA ALA A 453 -0.11 21.95 -7.37
C ALA A 453 -1.20 21.80 -8.45
N ASP A 454 -0.91 21.17 -9.59
CA ASP A 454 -1.88 20.92 -10.68
C ASP A 454 -1.78 19.48 -11.21
N TYR A 455 -0.62 19.07 -11.74
CA TYR A 455 -0.50 17.72 -12.33
C TYR A 455 0.93 17.18 -12.37
N THR A 456 1.03 15.86 -12.50
CA THR A 456 2.25 15.13 -12.87
C THR A 456 1.98 14.22 -14.07
N THR A 457 2.97 14.03 -14.93
CA THR A 457 2.93 13.13 -16.08
C THR A 457 3.88 11.96 -15.86
N ILE A 458 3.36 10.74 -15.79
CA ILE A 458 4.15 9.51 -15.68
C ILE A 458 4.11 8.80 -17.04
N ASP A 459 5.28 8.52 -17.62
CA ASP A 459 5.44 7.86 -18.92
C ASP A 459 4.54 8.46 -20.04
N GLY A 460 4.41 9.79 -20.06
CA GLY A 460 3.59 10.52 -21.02
C GLY A 460 2.08 10.59 -20.71
N THR A 461 1.60 9.97 -19.63
CA THR A 461 0.20 10.05 -19.19
C THR A 461 0.04 11.09 -18.08
N LYS A 462 -0.84 12.08 -18.29
CA LYS A 462 -1.13 13.15 -17.32
C LYS A 462 -2.08 12.67 -16.22
N TYR A 463 -1.70 12.94 -14.98
CA TYR A 463 -2.51 12.73 -13.77
C TYR A 463 -2.69 14.07 -13.07
N SER A 464 -3.92 14.61 -13.12
CA SER A 464 -4.28 15.80 -12.36
C SER A 464 -4.33 15.49 -10.86
N TYR A 465 -3.93 16.45 -10.05
CA TYR A 465 -4.02 16.35 -8.60
C TYR A 465 -5.46 16.55 -8.17
N ASN A 466 -5.82 15.93 -7.06
CA ASN A 466 -7.09 16.22 -6.41
C ASN A 466 -7.13 17.72 -6.03
N TYR A 467 -8.25 18.40 -6.28
CA TYR A 467 -8.42 19.84 -6.10
C TYR A 467 -8.18 20.28 -4.65
N ALA A 468 -8.42 19.42 -3.66
CA ALA A 468 -8.08 19.69 -2.28
C ALA A 468 -6.55 19.85 -2.05
N TYR A 469 -5.73 19.40 -3.00
CA TYR A 469 -4.27 19.49 -3.01
C TYR A 469 -3.76 20.61 -3.93
N GLN A 470 -4.65 21.39 -4.55
CA GLN A 470 -4.28 22.49 -5.47
C GLN A 470 -4.49 23.90 -4.89
N ASN A 471 -5.38 24.06 -3.91
CA ASN A 471 -5.87 25.38 -3.47
C ASN A 471 -5.98 25.50 -1.94
N ASN A 472 -4.97 25.05 -1.20
CA ASN A 472 -4.95 25.12 0.27
C ASN A 472 -6.18 24.45 0.93
N GLY A 473 -6.76 23.42 0.32
CA GLY A 473 -7.81 22.62 0.92
C GLY A 473 -7.21 21.79 2.05
N ILE A 474 -6.61 20.66 1.68
CA ILE A 474 -5.73 19.84 2.53
C ILE A 474 -4.29 20.39 2.47
N GLN A 475 -3.83 20.74 1.26
CA GLN A 475 -2.46 21.17 0.97
C GLN A 475 -2.34 21.83 -0.41
N ASN A 476 -1.14 22.27 -0.79
CA ASN A 476 -0.80 22.95 -2.04
C ASN A 476 0.35 22.22 -2.77
N GLY A 477 0.08 20.98 -3.18
CA GLY A 477 1.02 19.99 -3.70
C GLY A 477 0.67 18.59 -3.16
N LEU A 478 1.36 17.55 -3.59
CA LEU A 478 1.20 16.19 -3.08
C LEU A 478 2.02 15.96 -1.81
N TYR A 479 1.66 14.94 -1.04
CA TYR A 479 2.48 14.51 0.09
C TYR A 479 3.54 13.54 -0.42
N ASN A 480 4.82 13.82 -0.18
CA ASN A 480 5.91 12.88 -0.44
C ASN A 480 5.99 11.88 0.72
N LEU A 481 5.56 10.64 0.47
CA LEU A 481 5.56 9.57 1.46
C LEU A 481 6.96 9.02 1.75
N GLU A 482 7.89 9.19 0.82
CA GLU A 482 9.29 8.77 0.97
C GLU A 482 10.06 9.79 1.83
N ASP A 483 10.01 11.08 1.48
CA ASP A 483 10.76 12.14 2.18
C ASP A 483 9.99 12.76 3.38
N ASN A 484 8.73 12.38 3.60
CA ASN A 484 7.79 12.95 4.58
C ASN A 484 7.55 14.47 4.43
N VAL A 485 7.57 14.95 3.19
CA VAL A 485 7.42 16.38 2.85
C VAL A 485 5.99 16.68 2.39
N ARG A 486 5.42 17.77 2.90
CA ARG A 486 4.12 18.31 2.45
C ARG A 486 4.32 19.25 1.27
N ASP A 487 3.25 19.49 0.50
CA ASP A 487 3.24 20.49 -0.58
C ASP A 487 4.31 20.22 -1.67
N GLY A 488 4.68 18.95 -1.87
CA GLY A 488 5.74 18.52 -2.79
C GLY A 488 5.21 18.10 -4.17
N ASN A 489 6.14 17.88 -5.10
CA ASN A 489 5.85 17.37 -6.45
C ASN A 489 6.93 16.36 -6.86
N PRO A 490 6.58 15.32 -7.64
CA PRO A 490 7.58 14.47 -8.27
C PRO A 490 8.51 15.27 -9.21
N ASP A 491 9.81 15.03 -9.09
CA ASP A 491 10.81 15.70 -9.92
C ASP A 491 10.84 15.16 -11.35
N VAL A 492 10.96 16.05 -12.32
CA VAL A 492 11.04 15.69 -13.75
C VAL A 492 12.29 14.88 -14.01
N ASP A 493 12.17 13.89 -14.91
CA ASP A 493 13.23 12.95 -15.28
C ASP A 493 13.66 11.96 -14.20
N LYS A 494 12.95 11.91 -13.06
CA LYS A 494 13.11 10.89 -12.01
C LYS A 494 11.97 9.87 -12.04
N ASP A 495 12.21 8.70 -11.47
CA ASP A 495 11.15 7.72 -11.24
C ASP A 495 10.32 8.11 -10.02
N ALA A 496 9.00 7.99 -10.14
CA ALA A 496 8.07 8.25 -9.04
C ALA A 496 6.89 7.27 -9.08
N THR A 497 6.30 7.02 -7.92
CA THR A 497 5.04 6.30 -7.77
C THR A 497 3.97 7.27 -7.27
N LEU A 498 2.99 7.58 -8.11
CA LEU A 498 1.81 8.36 -7.72
C LEU A 498 0.80 7.47 -7.00
N TYR A 499 0.15 8.01 -5.97
CA TYR A 499 -0.98 7.43 -5.28
C TYR A 499 -2.24 8.22 -5.62
N LEU A 500 -3.26 7.52 -6.10
CA LEU A 500 -4.50 8.09 -6.62
C LEU A 500 -5.69 7.85 -5.66
N ASP A 501 -6.60 8.81 -5.62
CA ASP A 501 -7.92 8.61 -5.03
C ASP A 501 -8.82 7.67 -5.87
N ALA A 502 -10.02 7.38 -5.37
CA ALA A 502 -10.96 6.50 -6.07
C ALA A 502 -11.44 7.04 -7.43
N TYR A 503 -11.26 8.33 -7.69
CA TYR A 503 -11.66 9.01 -8.92
C TYR A 503 -10.52 9.17 -9.92
N GLY A 504 -9.30 8.74 -9.55
CA GLY A 504 -8.12 8.73 -10.42
C GLY A 504 -7.25 9.99 -10.34
N TYR A 505 -7.45 10.84 -9.32
CA TYR A 505 -6.63 12.05 -9.13
C TYR A 505 -5.54 11.82 -8.08
N ALA A 506 -4.36 12.41 -8.29
CA ALA A 506 -3.23 12.20 -7.41
C ALA A 506 -3.41 12.90 -6.05
N VAL A 507 -3.04 12.21 -4.98
CA VAL A 507 -3.14 12.68 -3.58
C VAL A 507 -1.82 12.54 -2.80
N ALA A 508 -0.92 11.64 -3.23
CA ALA A 508 0.42 11.50 -2.67
C ALA A 508 1.38 10.90 -3.72
N TYR A 509 2.68 10.90 -3.41
CA TYR A 509 3.68 10.21 -4.21
C TYR A 509 4.83 9.65 -3.37
N GLU A 510 5.55 8.69 -3.93
CA GLU A 510 6.90 8.29 -3.53
C GLU A 510 7.85 8.60 -4.70
N GLY A 511 9.08 8.98 -4.39
CA GLY A 511 10.06 9.51 -5.34
C GLY A 511 11.01 10.45 -4.62
N LYS A 512 12.31 10.13 -4.67
CA LYS A 512 13.33 10.93 -4.01
C LYS A 512 13.55 12.25 -4.75
N SER A 513 13.65 13.32 -3.96
CA SER A 513 14.04 14.65 -4.46
C SER A 513 15.53 14.79 -4.80
N SER A 514 16.33 13.81 -4.40
CA SER A 514 17.69 13.60 -4.86
C SER A 514 18.06 12.13 -4.80
N SER A 515 18.94 11.71 -5.69
CA SER A 515 19.58 10.40 -5.64
C SER A 515 21.10 10.58 -5.60
N ALA A 516 21.81 9.56 -5.12
CA ALA A 516 23.28 9.56 -5.05
C ALA A 516 23.94 10.01 -6.38
N GLU A 517 23.33 9.69 -7.51
CA GLU A 517 23.73 10.08 -8.87
C GLU A 517 23.72 11.59 -9.17
N ASP A 518 22.98 12.38 -8.42
CA ASP A 518 22.92 13.83 -8.57
C ASP A 518 24.16 14.52 -8.01
N TYR A 519 25.00 13.79 -7.27
CA TYR A 519 26.13 14.34 -6.54
C TYR A 519 27.47 14.01 -7.21
N LEU A 520 28.35 15.00 -7.15
CA LEU A 520 29.78 14.84 -7.43
C LEU A 520 30.62 15.42 -6.29
N PHE A 521 31.85 14.95 -6.18
CA PHE A 521 32.84 15.42 -5.22
C PHE A 521 33.98 16.15 -5.92
N VAL A 522 34.23 17.40 -5.54
CA VAL A 522 35.30 18.23 -6.10
C VAL A 522 36.62 17.89 -5.41
N LYS A 523 37.53 17.20 -6.13
CA LYS A 523 38.83 16.76 -5.61
C LYS A 523 39.91 17.84 -5.71
N SER A 524 39.93 18.58 -6.81
CA SER A 524 40.84 19.72 -7.01
C SER A 524 40.24 20.73 -7.98
N LEU A 525 40.62 21.99 -7.81
CA LEU A 525 40.29 23.09 -8.71
C LEU A 525 41.54 23.57 -9.43
N ASP A 526 41.39 24.02 -10.66
CA ASP A 526 42.44 24.61 -11.47
C ASP A 526 41.89 25.74 -12.34
N VAL A 527 42.75 26.67 -12.74
CA VAL A 527 42.43 27.78 -13.66
C VAL A 527 43.29 27.66 -14.90
N SER A 528 42.66 27.45 -16.05
CA SER A 528 43.35 27.41 -17.35
C SER A 528 43.42 28.80 -17.97
N PHE A 529 44.44 29.07 -18.81
CA PHE A 529 44.75 30.38 -19.45
C PHE A 529 43.54 31.32 -19.68
N GLY A 530 43.17 32.11 -18.66
CA GLY A 530 41.89 32.82 -18.59
C GLY A 530 41.33 32.85 -17.16
N SER A 531 40.08 33.30 -17.01
CA SER A 531 39.31 33.28 -15.76
C SER A 531 38.49 31.99 -15.57
N ASP A 532 38.61 31.03 -16.48
CA ASP A 532 37.77 29.84 -16.53
C ASP A 532 38.25 28.80 -15.51
N VAL A 533 37.33 28.32 -14.69
CA VAL A 533 37.61 27.39 -13.59
C VAL A 533 37.27 25.97 -14.04
N SER A 534 38.22 25.06 -13.87
CA SER A 534 38.03 23.63 -14.10
C SER A 534 38.20 22.84 -12.81
N ALA A 535 37.53 21.69 -12.71
CA ALA A 535 37.55 20.83 -11.54
C ALA A 535 37.83 19.38 -11.91
N LYS A 536 38.68 18.72 -11.12
CA LYS A 536 38.70 17.24 -11.07
C LYS A 536 37.61 16.80 -10.12
N VAL A 537 36.64 16.05 -10.64
CA VAL A 537 35.47 15.59 -9.92
C VAL A 537 35.41 14.07 -9.87
N VAL A 538 34.83 13.53 -8.81
CA VAL A 538 34.49 12.10 -8.65
C VAL A 538 32.96 12.00 -8.59
N PHE A 539 32.35 11.19 -9.45
CA PHE A 539 30.90 10.95 -9.45
C PHE A 539 30.50 9.84 -8.46
N PHE A 540 29.20 9.67 -8.27
CA PHE A 540 28.63 8.63 -7.40
C PHE A 540 29.06 7.20 -7.74
N ASP A 541 29.42 6.94 -9.00
CA ASP A 541 29.88 5.65 -9.52
C ASP A 541 31.42 5.50 -9.43
N GLY A 542 32.09 6.46 -8.78
CA GLY A 542 33.54 6.48 -8.60
C GLY A 542 34.31 6.94 -9.83
N THR A 543 33.64 7.24 -10.95
CA THR A 543 34.32 7.75 -12.14
C THR A 543 34.90 9.13 -11.89
N GLN A 544 36.11 9.37 -12.41
CA GLN A 544 36.78 10.67 -12.33
C GLN A 544 36.79 11.37 -13.68
N LYS A 545 36.47 12.67 -13.69
CA LYS A 545 36.60 13.53 -14.88
C LYS A 545 37.19 14.88 -14.51
N THR A 546 37.81 15.53 -15.49
CA THR A 546 38.08 16.97 -15.43
C THR A 546 36.96 17.67 -16.19
N VAL A 547 36.28 18.61 -15.55
CA VAL A 547 35.13 19.32 -16.10
C VAL A 547 35.36 20.83 -15.99
N ASP A 548 34.88 21.59 -16.96
CA ASP A 548 34.82 23.05 -16.87
C ASP A 548 33.56 23.44 -16.09
N LEU A 549 33.67 24.46 -15.25
CA LEU A 549 32.58 24.94 -14.39
C LEU A 549 32.08 26.29 -14.89
N ASP A 550 30.76 26.45 -15.02
CA ASP A 550 30.13 27.72 -15.43
C ASP A 550 29.52 28.44 -14.23
N GLN A 551 28.40 27.93 -13.68
CA GLN A 551 27.71 28.58 -12.56
C GLN A 551 27.68 27.74 -11.29
N VAL A 552 27.57 28.42 -10.14
CA VAL A 552 27.25 27.81 -8.86
C VAL A 552 26.04 28.46 -8.23
N THR A 553 25.09 27.64 -7.81
CA THR A 553 23.90 28.05 -7.08
C THR A 553 24.04 27.72 -5.60
N TYR A 554 23.76 28.68 -4.72
CA TYR A 554 23.78 28.50 -3.27
C TYR A 554 22.71 29.32 -2.55
N VAL A 555 22.46 29.00 -1.29
CA VAL A 555 21.56 29.78 -0.43
C VAL A 555 22.37 30.83 0.32
N ASN A 556 22.05 32.11 0.10
CA ASN A 556 22.75 33.21 0.76
C ASN A 556 22.28 33.41 2.22
N ALA A 557 22.88 34.35 2.94
CA ALA A 557 22.53 34.66 4.34
C ALA A 557 21.08 35.16 4.54
N HIS A 558 20.37 35.53 3.47
CA HIS A 558 18.97 35.95 3.48
C HIS A 558 18.01 34.80 3.10
N ASN A 559 18.50 33.56 3.07
CA ASN A 559 17.74 32.36 2.71
C ASN A 559 17.15 32.41 1.28
N GLN A 560 17.87 33.05 0.36
CA GLN A 560 17.51 33.14 -1.06
C GLN A 560 18.46 32.27 -1.90
N LYS A 561 17.92 31.57 -2.89
CA LYS A 561 18.70 30.84 -3.90
C LYS A 561 19.31 31.85 -4.88
N VAL A 562 20.63 31.88 -4.95
CA VAL A 562 21.41 32.79 -5.81
C VAL A 562 22.31 31.96 -6.72
N THR A 563 22.36 32.31 -8.00
CA THR A 563 23.25 31.70 -9.01
C THR A 563 24.26 32.73 -9.46
N GLU A 564 25.55 32.39 -9.41
CA GLU A 564 26.67 33.25 -9.81
C GLU A 564 27.70 32.44 -10.61
N ASP A 565 28.50 33.12 -11.44
CA ASP A 565 29.61 32.49 -12.16
C ASP A 565 30.63 31.90 -11.18
N VAL A 566 31.19 30.74 -11.52
CA VAL A 566 32.20 30.07 -10.69
C VAL A 566 33.47 30.89 -10.66
N SER A 567 34.00 31.10 -9.44
CA SER A 567 35.23 31.83 -9.20
C SER A 567 36.18 31.02 -8.32
N TYR A 568 37.45 30.98 -8.73
CA TYR A 568 38.52 30.35 -7.97
C TYR A 568 39.83 31.14 -8.14
N THR A 569 40.43 31.50 -7.03
CA THR A 569 41.77 32.11 -6.97
C THR A 569 42.69 31.13 -6.21
N PRO A 570 43.69 30.53 -6.87
CA PRO A 570 44.59 29.59 -6.21
C PRO A 570 45.47 30.28 -5.16
N ALA A 571 45.94 29.50 -4.19
CA ALA A 571 46.81 30.01 -3.13
C ALA A 571 48.15 30.50 -3.71
N ALA A 572 48.54 31.74 -3.42
CA ALA A 572 49.78 32.33 -3.89
C ALA A 572 50.39 33.26 -2.83
N GLY A 573 51.71 33.23 -2.66
CA GLY A 573 52.44 34.21 -1.82
C GLY A 573 52.02 34.25 -0.35
N GLY A 574 51.53 33.14 0.23
CA GLY A 574 51.04 33.09 1.62
C GLY A 574 49.57 33.50 1.80
N VAL A 575 48.86 33.82 0.71
CA VAL A 575 47.41 34.02 0.69
C VAL A 575 46.73 32.66 0.45
N ALA A 576 45.71 32.33 1.26
CA ALA A 576 44.92 31.13 1.08
C ALA A 576 44.10 31.19 -0.22
N ALA A 577 43.82 30.03 -0.81
CA ALA A 577 42.92 29.96 -1.97
C ALA A 577 41.53 30.47 -1.57
N SER A 578 40.84 31.15 -2.49
CA SER A 578 39.50 31.70 -2.29
C SER A 578 38.61 31.46 -3.52
N GLY A 579 37.30 31.45 -3.32
CA GLY A 579 36.33 31.15 -4.39
C GLY A 579 34.98 30.75 -3.83
N ASN A 580 33.97 30.68 -4.70
CA ASN A 580 32.62 30.22 -4.37
C ASN A 580 32.45 28.70 -4.51
N VAL A 581 33.44 28.00 -5.06
CA VAL A 581 33.54 26.53 -5.08
C VAL A 581 34.74 26.07 -4.25
N GLN A 582 34.55 24.98 -3.48
CA GLN A 582 35.56 24.48 -2.55
C GLN A 582 35.98 23.05 -2.87
N VAL A 583 37.29 22.78 -2.77
CA VAL A 583 37.83 21.42 -2.80
C VAL A 583 37.37 20.60 -1.59
N ASN A 584 37.34 19.28 -1.74
CA ASN A 584 36.84 18.33 -0.75
C ASN A 584 35.39 18.62 -0.33
N THR A 585 34.54 18.92 -1.30
CA THR A 585 33.14 19.30 -1.09
C THR A 585 32.26 18.57 -2.09
N VAL A 586 31.06 18.19 -1.64
CA VAL A 586 30.04 17.57 -2.47
C VAL A 586 29.11 18.66 -3.00
N TYR A 587 28.80 18.59 -4.29
CA TYR A 587 27.82 19.46 -4.95
C TYR A 587 26.82 18.59 -5.71
N LYS A 588 25.59 19.08 -5.86
CA LYS A 588 24.73 18.64 -6.95
C LYS A 588 25.27 19.21 -8.26
N TYR A 589 25.04 18.54 -9.39
CA TYR A 589 25.47 19.05 -10.69
C TYR A 589 24.40 18.92 -11.77
N THR A 590 24.45 19.85 -12.74
CA THR A 590 23.76 19.74 -14.03
C THR A 590 24.82 19.79 -15.12
N ALA A 591 24.89 18.75 -15.95
CA ALA A 591 25.82 18.72 -17.07
C ALA A 591 25.25 19.51 -18.27
N GLY A 592 25.97 20.55 -18.68
CA GLY A 592 25.73 21.32 -19.89
C GLY A 592 26.34 20.68 -21.14
N SER A 593 26.36 21.41 -22.25
CA SER A 593 26.96 20.93 -23.50
C SER A 593 28.50 20.93 -23.49
N SER A 594 29.09 21.79 -22.67
CA SER A 594 30.54 22.02 -22.56
C SER A 594 31.05 22.15 -21.12
N ASP A 595 30.15 22.40 -20.18
CA ASP A 595 30.40 22.88 -18.82
C ASP A 595 29.45 22.20 -17.83
N TYR A 596 29.71 22.41 -16.54
CA TYR A 596 28.91 21.90 -15.46
C TYR A 596 28.46 23.05 -14.55
N ASP A 597 27.16 23.09 -14.28
CA ASP A 597 26.59 23.94 -13.24
C ASP A 597 26.53 23.17 -11.93
N LEU A 598 26.92 23.81 -10.82
CA LEU A 598 26.94 23.22 -9.50
C LEU A 598 25.85 23.81 -8.61
N GLU A 599 25.25 23.00 -7.74
CA GLU A 599 24.40 23.47 -6.65
C GLU A 599 24.98 23.04 -5.31
N ALA A 600 25.22 24.02 -4.44
CA ALA A 600 25.79 23.81 -3.12
C ALA A 600 24.80 23.04 -2.23
N VAL A 601 25.30 21.99 -1.59
CA VAL A 601 24.52 21.18 -0.65
C VAL A 601 25.19 21.14 0.72
N THR A 602 24.38 21.00 1.76
CA THR A 602 24.90 20.74 3.10
C THR A 602 25.50 19.35 3.11
N ASN A 603 26.82 19.27 3.23
CA ASN A 603 27.53 18.02 3.45
C ASN A 603 28.28 18.07 4.78
N GLU A 604 28.19 16.97 5.51
CA GLU A 604 28.84 16.77 6.80
C GLU A 604 30.26 16.33 6.52
N LYS A 605 31.22 17.16 6.92
CA LYS A 605 32.64 16.91 6.71
C LYS A 605 33.35 16.67 8.03
N ASP A 606 34.25 15.71 8.03
CA ASP A 606 35.32 15.67 9.01
C ASP A 606 36.64 16.02 8.33
N THR A 607 37.23 17.16 8.71
CA THR A 607 38.40 17.76 8.05
C THR A 607 39.58 17.98 9.00
N GLY A 608 39.44 17.59 10.29
CA GLY A 608 40.44 17.84 11.31
C GLY A 608 41.56 16.81 11.30
N ALA A 609 42.82 17.24 11.36
CA ALA A 609 43.97 16.32 11.49
C ALA A 609 43.95 15.47 12.78
N ALA A 610 43.16 15.88 13.79
CA ALA A 610 42.94 15.19 15.07
C ALA A 610 41.73 14.24 15.08
N ASP A 611 40.82 14.38 14.11
CA ASP A 611 39.53 13.71 14.03
C ASP A 611 39.47 12.93 12.71
N LYS A 612 40.13 11.78 12.68
CA LYS A 612 40.02 10.87 11.54
C LYS A 612 38.93 9.85 11.82
N VAL A 613 38.15 9.52 10.82
CA VAL A 613 37.00 8.62 11.00
C VAL A 613 37.36 7.17 10.72
N THR A 614 36.58 6.30 11.37
CA THR A 614 36.53 4.87 11.07
C THR A 614 35.21 4.55 10.38
N ILE A 615 35.31 3.83 9.28
CA ILE A 615 34.19 3.28 8.52
C ILE A 615 34.22 1.77 8.72
N SER A 616 33.11 1.19 9.14
CA SER A 616 33.00 -0.25 9.36
C SER A 616 31.81 -0.85 8.63
N ASN A 617 31.99 -2.05 8.07
CA ASN A 617 30.89 -2.86 7.56
C ASN A 617 30.07 -3.57 8.63
N LYS A 618 30.51 -3.52 9.89
CA LYS A 618 29.79 -4.14 11.02
C LYS A 618 28.80 -3.17 11.66
N THR A 619 29.05 -1.86 11.60
CA THR A 619 28.24 -0.84 12.25
C THR A 619 27.69 0.17 11.25
N PRO A 620 26.38 0.50 11.28
CA PRO A 620 25.74 1.46 10.37
C PRO A 620 26.06 2.93 10.73
N THR A 621 27.26 3.21 11.23
CA THR A 621 27.68 4.53 11.67
C THR A 621 29.13 4.78 11.29
N ILE A 622 29.42 6.01 10.87
CA ILE A 622 30.78 6.52 10.69
C ILE A 622 31.15 7.27 11.98
N ALA A 623 32.17 6.77 12.67
CA ALA A 623 32.56 7.24 13.99
C ALA A 623 33.90 7.99 13.95
N GLY A 624 33.94 9.17 14.58
CA GLY A 624 35.17 9.88 14.96
C GLY A 624 35.52 9.67 16.42
N ASN A 625 36.60 10.31 16.90
CA ASN A 625 37.16 10.07 18.24
C ASN A 625 36.28 10.58 19.40
N LYS A 626 35.19 11.35 19.15
CA LYS A 626 34.30 11.88 20.20
C LYS A 626 32.78 11.99 19.87
N THR A 627 32.28 11.52 18.72
CA THR A 627 30.82 11.47 18.43
C THR A 627 30.51 10.67 17.16
N SER A 628 29.30 10.12 17.03
CA SER A 628 28.79 9.60 15.75
C SER A 628 28.60 10.77 14.78
N ILE A 629 29.28 10.75 13.64
CA ILE A 629 29.28 11.87 12.68
C ILE A 629 28.17 11.68 11.63
N VAL A 630 27.99 10.43 11.18
CA VAL A 630 27.06 10.08 10.10
C VAL A 630 26.41 8.72 10.38
N THR A 631 25.09 8.64 10.29
CA THR A 631 24.33 7.38 10.25
C THR A 631 24.21 6.91 8.79
N THR A 632 24.34 5.62 8.55
CA THR A 632 24.32 5.00 7.22
C THR A 632 23.38 3.79 7.22
N ASP A 633 22.93 3.33 6.07
CA ASP A 633 22.04 2.17 5.97
C ASP A 633 22.40 1.26 4.79
N SER A 634 21.47 0.41 4.37
CA SER A 634 21.64 -0.51 3.23
C SER A 634 21.58 0.16 1.85
N GLN A 635 21.14 1.43 1.78
CA GLN A 635 20.96 2.21 0.56
C GLN A 635 22.01 3.32 0.42
N THR A 636 22.72 3.69 1.49
CA THR A 636 23.84 4.65 1.44
C THR A 636 24.87 4.24 0.39
N VAL A 637 25.21 5.16 -0.53
CA VAL A 637 26.29 4.98 -1.49
C VAL A 637 27.61 5.48 -0.90
N PHE A 638 28.62 4.62 -0.82
CA PHE A 638 29.97 4.97 -0.41
C PHE A 638 30.86 5.08 -1.64
N VAL A 639 31.66 6.14 -1.73
CA VAL A 639 32.57 6.39 -2.86
C VAL A 639 33.97 6.66 -2.32
N ASP A 640 34.92 5.77 -2.58
CA ASP A 640 36.35 6.00 -2.34
C ASP A 640 36.91 6.89 -3.45
N ALA A 641 36.96 8.19 -3.17
CA ALA A 641 37.43 9.23 -4.09
C ALA A 641 38.93 9.15 -4.41
N GLU A 642 39.69 8.31 -3.69
CA GLU A 642 41.11 8.07 -3.96
C GLU A 642 41.31 6.88 -4.90
N ASN A 643 40.51 5.82 -4.73
CA ASN A 643 40.68 4.55 -5.43
C ASN A 643 39.59 4.22 -6.47
N ASN A 644 38.63 5.13 -6.71
CA ASN A 644 37.53 4.96 -7.67
C ASN A 644 36.67 3.73 -7.39
N LYS A 645 36.41 3.45 -6.10
CA LYS A 645 35.61 2.29 -5.71
C LYS A 645 34.31 2.75 -5.07
N THR A 646 33.23 2.05 -5.38
CA THR A 646 31.92 2.36 -4.84
C THR A 646 31.26 1.15 -4.22
N TRP A 647 30.41 1.42 -3.23
CA TRP A 647 29.60 0.40 -2.58
C TRP A 647 28.23 0.96 -2.28
N THR A 648 27.20 0.13 -2.37
CA THR A 648 25.87 0.47 -1.87
C THR A 648 25.61 -0.34 -0.60
N GLY A 649 25.30 0.36 0.48
CA GLY A 649 25.02 -0.22 1.79
C GLY A 649 26.25 -0.39 2.67
N TYR A 650 26.12 -0.02 3.95
CA TYR A 650 27.24 -0.03 4.91
C TYR A 650 27.87 -1.42 5.07
N LYS A 651 27.09 -2.51 4.97
CA LYS A 651 27.61 -3.89 5.08
C LYS A 651 28.60 -4.26 3.97
N ASN A 652 28.56 -3.54 2.85
CA ASN A 652 29.37 -3.85 1.68
C ASN A 652 30.65 -2.99 1.62
N VAL A 653 30.72 -1.88 2.35
CA VAL A 653 31.88 -0.97 2.30
C VAL A 653 33.13 -1.63 2.92
N SER A 654 34.30 -1.41 2.31
CA SER A 654 35.55 -1.86 2.95
C SER A 654 35.82 -1.10 4.25
N ASN A 655 36.33 -1.77 5.27
CA ASN A 655 36.69 -1.12 6.53
C ASN A 655 37.82 -0.10 6.29
N LYS A 656 37.60 1.16 6.70
CA LYS A 656 38.59 2.24 6.57
C LYS A 656 38.89 2.83 7.93
N THR A 657 40.16 3.09 8.18
CA THR A 657 40.62 3.91 9.31
C THR A 657 41.43 5.07 8.76
N ASN A 658 41.58 6.12 9.57
CA ASN A 658 42.32 7.32 9.19
C ASN A 658 41.72 8.08 7.98
N ALA A 659 40.43 7.92 7.70
CA ALA A 659 39.77 8.54 6.56
C ALA A 659 39.19 9.92 6.88
N ASN A 660 39.04 10.75 5.85
CA ASN A 660 38.13 11.88 5.86
C ASN A 660 36.88 11.50 5.08
N VAL A 661 35.75 12.12 5.44
CA VAL A 661 34.47 11.91 4.75
C VAL A 661 33.78 13.22 4.43
N ALA A 662 33.02 13.22 3.35
CA ALA A 662 32.02 14.24 3.03
C ALA A 662 30.71 13.52 2.71
N ALA A 663 29.70 13.68 3.55
CA ALA A 663 28.44 12.95 3.45
C ALA A 663 27.25 13.88 3.25
N VAL A 664 26.35 13.53 2.34
CA VAL A 664 25.06 14.21 2.18
C VAL A 664 23.99 13.36 2.85
N LYS A 665 23.22 13.96 3.76
CA LYS A 665 22.14 13.30 4.50
C LYS A 665 20.79 13.57 3.83
N ASN A 666 19.91 12.57 3.85
CA ASN A 666 18.51 12.73 3.51
C ASN A 666 17.71 13.39 4.66
N SER A 667 16.40 13.56 4.48
CA SER A 667 15.52 14.20 5.47
C SER A 667 15.43 13.44 6.81
N ASP A 668 15.68 12.13 6.81
CA ASP A 668 15.73 11.28 8.01
C ASP A 668 17.07 11.37 8.78
N GLY A 669 18.04 12.13 8.26
CA GLY A 669 19.37 12.28 8.85
C GLY A 669 20.30 11.08 8.57
N VAL A 670 19.94 10.20 7.65
CA VAL A 670 20.75 9.08 7.16
C VAL A 670 21.51 9.51 5.91
N ALA A 671 22.76 9.06 5.75
CA ALA A 671 23.53 9.39 4.55
C ALA A 671 22.94 8.75 3.30
N GLU A 672 22.73 9.57 2.27
CA GLU A 672 22.40 9.13 0.93
C GLU A 672 23.67 8.76 0.15
N ILE A 673 24.71 9.60 0.27
CA ILE A 673 26.03 9.37 -0.32
C ILE A 673 27.15 9.84 0.62
N VAL A 674 28.25 9.09 0.64
CA VAL A 674 29.45 9.33 1.43
C VAL A 674 30.69 9.25 0.54
N PHE A 675 31.38 10.36 0.33
CA PHE A 675 32.70 10.37 -0.31
C PHE A 675 33.80 10.20 0.74
N ILE A 676 34.66 9.22 0.55
CA ILE A 676 35.80 8.86 1.40
C ILE A 676 37.07 9.37 0.71
N TYR A 677 37.88 10.17 1.40
CA TYR A 677 39.09 10.77 0.83
C TYR A 677 40.21 10.95 1.86
N GLY A 678 41.44 11.19 1.40
CA GLY A 678 42.57 11.49 2.29
C GLY A 678 43.86 10.71 1.99
N SER A 679 45.00 11.34 2.28
CA SER A 679 46.35 10.86 1.93
C SER A 679 46.91 9.73 2.81
N LYS A 680 46.25 9.40 3.92
CA LYS A 680 46.73 8.40 4.91
C LYS A 680 45.64 7.39 5.31
N ILE A 681 44.68 7.13 4.42
CA ILE A 681 43.67 6.09 4.65
C ILE A 681 44.37 4.73 4.78
N SER A 682 44.06 3.99 5.84
CA SER A 682 44.44 2.59 5.99
C SER A 682 43.19 1.71 5.89
N SER A 683 43.23 0.72 5.01
CA SER A 683 42.22 -0.33 4.92
C SER A 683 42.68 -1.54 5.74
N SER A 684 41.85 -2.02 6.66
CA SER A 684 41.98 -3.37 7.19
C SER A 684 41.35 -4.35 6.19
N ALA A 685 41.92 -5.55 6.06
CA ALA A 685 41.35 -6.58 5.19
C ALA A 685 39.96 -7.01 5.71
N ASN A 686 38.99 -7.12 4.82
CA ASN A 686 37.68 -7.68 5.11
C ASN A 686 37.58 -9.13 4.60
N ASP A 687 36.57 -9.86 5.06
CA ASP A 687 36.26 -11.23 4.66
C ASP A 687 36.31 -11.44 3.13
N ASP A 688 35.77 -10.48 2.36
CA ASP A 688 35.73 -10.51 0.89
C ASP A 688 37.07 -10.24 0.18
N ASP A 689 38.07 -9.72 0.91
CA ASP A 689 39.42 -9.49 0.39
C ASP A 689 40.27 -10.77 0.44
N TYR A 690 39.87 -11.76 1.22
CA TYR A 690 40.52 -13.06 1.26
C TYR A 690 39.94 -13.98 0.18
N VAL A 691 40.85 -14.66 -0.54
CA VAL A 691 40.46 -15.67 -1.53
C VAL A 691 41.25 -16.95 -1.35
N ILE A 692 40.52 -18.05 -1.34
CA ILE A 692 41.05 -19.41 -1.31
C ILE A 692 41.10 -19.93 -2.75
N LEU A 693 42.29 -20.28 -3.23
CA LEU A 693 42.47 -20.90 -4.55
C LEU A 693 42.64 -22.41 -4.43
N LYS A 694 41.61 -23.14 -4.89
CA LYS A 694 41.65 -24.60 -5.07
C LYS A 694 42.45 -25.02 -6.31
N GLY A 695 42.47 -24.15 -7.33
CA GLY A 695 43.13 -24.36 -8.61
C GLY A 695 43.69 -23.06 -9.16
N THR A 696 44.64 -23.17 -10.08
CA THR A 696 45.37 -22.03 -10.67
C THR A 696 44.93 -21.75 -12.11
N ASP A 697 43.98 -22.52 -12.63
CA ASP A 697 43.46 -22.36 -13.97
C ASP A 697 42.70 -21.03 -14.08
N MET A 698 42.85 -20.38 -15.23
CA MET A 698 42.22 -19.09 -15.50
C MET A 698 41.69 -19.04 -16.92
N GLU A 699 40.54 -18.39 -17.09
CA GLU A 699 39.95 -18.12 -18.39
C GLU A 699 40.29 -16.69 -18.81
N ALA A 700 40.94 -16.54 -19.97
CA ALA A 700 41.23 -15.22 -20.53
C ALA A 700 39.98 -14.66 -21.22
N MET A 701 39.65 -13.41 -20.94
CA MET A 701 38.49 -12.73 -21.51
C MET A 701 38.83 -11.30 -21.94
N LYS A 702 37.97 -10.75 -22.80
CA LYS A 702 37.99 -9.34 -23.19
C LYS A 702 36.82 -8.63 -22.52
N ASP A 703 37.11 -7.51 -21.85
CA ASP A 703 36.06 -6.62 -21.35
C ASP A 703 35.44 -5.77 -22.48
N SER A 704 34.48 -4.92 -22.12
CA SER A 704 33.83 -3.95 -23.03
C SER A 704 34.82 -3.00 -23.71
N ASN A 705 35.96 -2.73 -23.07
CA ASN A 705 37.05 -1.87 -23.54
C ASN A 705 38.14 -2.64 -24.32
N LYS A 706 37.92 -3.93 -24.61
CA LYS A 706 38.88 -4.84 -25.29
C LYS A 706 40.19 -5.07 -24.54
N LYS A 707 40.25 -4.76 -23.23
CA LYS A 707 41.35 -5.11 -22.32
C LYS A 707 41.28 -6.61 -22.00
N THR A 708 42.44 -7.27 -21.91
CA THR A 708 42.49 -8.70 -21.52
C THR A 708 42.51 -8.82 -20.00
N VAL A 709 41.60 -9.62 -19.47
CA VAL A 709 41.49 -9.97 -18.05
C VAL A 709 41.39 -11.47 -17.87
N TYR A 710 41.69 -11.97 -16.68
CA TYR A 710 41.74 -13.40 -16.39
C TYR A 710 40.80 -13.76 -15.25
N LYS A 711 39.80 -14.58 -15.52
CA LYS A 711 38.88 -15.11 -14.53
C LYS A 711 39.53 -16.25 -13.76
N LEU A 712 39.52 -16.20 -12.43
CA LEU A 712 39.91 -17.33 -11.58
C LEU A 712 38.77 -18.35 -11.53
N THR A 713 38.98 -19.57 -12.02
CA THR A 713 37.91 -20.58 -12.16
C THR A 713 37.66 -21.40 -10.89
N ALA A 714 38.62 -21.40 -9.97
CA ALA A 714 38.62 -22.20 -8.75
C ALA A 714 38.90 -21.35 -7.50
N ALA A 715 38.31 -20.15 -7.47
CA ALA A 715 38.35 -19.23 -6.34
C ALA A 715 37.16 -19.45 -5.40
N TYR A 716 37.43 -19.33 -4.10
CA TYR A 716 36.45 -19.51 -3.03
C TYR A 716 36.60 -18.38 -2.01
N ASP A 717 35.50 -17.96 -1.40
CA ASP A 717 35.50 -17.04 -0.26
C ASP A 717 35.97 -17.74 1.03
N ILE A 718 36.07 -16.98 2.12
CA ILE A 718 36.49 -17.49 3.43
C ILE A 718 35.39 -18.25 4.19
N HIS A 719 34.24 -18.46 3.57
CA HIS A 719 33.15 -19.31 4.07
C HIS A 719 33.11 -20.64 3.31
N GLY A 720 33.96 -20.81 2.28
CA GLY A 720 34.06 -22.01 1.45
C GLY A 720 33.12 -22.02 0.24
N ASN A 721 32.44 -20.91 -0.08
CA ASN A 721 31.60 -20.80 -1.27
C ASN A 721 32.44 -20.42 -2.49
N GLN A 722 32.09 -20.97 -3.65
CA GLN A 722 32.81 -20.67 -4.89
C GLN A 722 32.48 -19.26 -5.40
N ARG A 723 33.52 -18.47 -5.68
CA ARG A 723 33.41 -17.16 -6.34
C ARG A 723 33.53 -17.35 -7.85
N THR A 724 32.50 -16.92 -8.58
CA THR A 724 32.41 -17.13 -10.04
C THR A 724 32.64 -15.86 -10.85
N ASP A 725 32.97 -14.76 -10.19
CA ASP A 725 33.06 -13.39 -10.69
C ASP A 725 34.38 -12.70 -10.29
N LEU A 726 35.41 -13.47 -9.92
CA LEU A 726 36.71 -12.91 -9.54
C LEU A 726 37.67 -12.87 -10.73
N TYR A 727 38.03 -11.65 -11.14
CA TYR A 727 38.89 -11.38 -12.29
C TYR A 727 40.19 -10.69 -11.86
N VAL A 728 41.29 -11.03 -12.51
CA VAL A 728 42.62 -10.48 -12.25
C VAL A 728 43.17 -9.81 -13.51
N THR A 729 43.91 -8.72 -13.30
CA THR A 729 44.58 -8.00 -14.39
C THR A 729 45.74 -8.84 -14.97
N ASN A 730 46.13 -8.54 -16.22
CA ASN A 730 47.26 -9.22 -16.86
C ASN A 730 48.58 -9.08 -16.09
N THR A 731 48.80 -7.94 -15.44
CA THR A 731 50.00 -7.68 -14.62
C THR A 731 50.04 -8.50 -13.33
N SER A 732 48.88 -8.91 -12.82
CA SER A 732 48.77 -9.52 -11.48
C SER A 732 48.46 -11.02 -11.54
N LYS A 733 48.24 -11.57 -12.74
CA LYS A 733 48.06 -13.00 -13.01
C LYS A 733 49.14 -13.88 -12.36
N SER A 734 50.40 -13.48 -12.42
CA SER A 734 51.52 -14.29 -11.89
C SER A 734 51.47 -14.49 -10.38
N THR A 735 50.80 -13.57 -9.66
CA THR A 735 50.60 -13.67 -8.21
C THR A 735 49.81 -14.93 -7.85
N PHE A 736 48.83 -15.32 -8.68
CA PHE A 736 47.92 -16.44 -8.41
C PHE A 736 48.39 -17.75 -9.05
N SER A 737 49.71 -17.97 -9.13
CA SER A 737 50.34 -19.13 -9.78
C SER A 737 50.38 -20.39 -8.90
N ALA A 738 49.89 -20.33 -7.66
CA ALA A 738 49.83 -21.46 -6.74
C ALA A 738 48.47 -21.56 -6.02
N LYS A 739 48.14 -22.77 -5.56
CA LYS A 739 46.99 -23.00 -4.68
C LYS A 739 47.32 -22.47 -3.29
N GLY A 740 46.36 -21.83 -2.63
CA GLY A 740 46.61 -21.20 -1.34
C GLY A 740 45.57 -20.16 -0.94
N LEU A 741 45.80 -19.55 0.22
CA LEU A 741 45.08 -18.37 0.68
C LEU A 741 45.81 -17.11 0.22
N TYR A 742 45.05 -16.17 -0.33
CA TYR A 742 45.54 -14.88 -0.77
C TYR A 742 44.75 -13.77 -0.11
N LEU A 743 45.43 -12.66 0.17
CA LEU A 743 44.81 -11.40 0.54
C LEU A 743 44.90 -10.44 -0.65
N ILE A 744 43.75 -10.04 -1.17
CA ILE A 744 43.63 -9.03 -2.21
C ILE A 744 43.91 -7.68 -1.57
N THR A 745 44.85 -6.93 -2.15
CA THR A 745 45.29 -5.64 -1.58
C THR A 745 44.87 -4.45 -2.45
N LYS A 746 44.60 -4.67 -3.75
CA LYS A 746 44.12 -3.63 -4.67
C LYS A 746 43.25 -4.20 -5.79
N TYR A 747 42.27 -3.41 -6.20
CA TYR A 747 41.53 -3.54 -7.46
C TYR A 747 41.94 -2.37 -8.39
N ASP A 748 41.72 -2.48 -9.69
CA ASP A 748 41.79 -1.35 -10.61
C ASP A 748 40.42 -0.67 -10.77
N GLY A 749 40.34 0.38 -11.60
CA GLY A 749 39.10 1.15 -11.81
C GLY A 749 37.99 0.40 -12.54
N ASP A 750 38.24 -0.83 -13.02
CA ASP A 750 37.24 -1.70 -13.65
C ASP A 750 36.83 -2.87 -12.71
N ASP A 751 37.19 -2.75 -11.41
CA ASP A 751 36.98 -3.76 -10.36
C ASP A 751 37.72 -5.10 -10.59
N TYR A 752 38.85 -5.08 -11.31
CA TYR A 752 39.71 -6.24 -11.47
C TYR A 752 40.85 -6.24 -10.45
N VAL A 753 41.18 -7.40 -9.89
CA VAL A 753 42.27 -7.52 -8.92
C VAL A 753 43.60 -7.11 -9.56
N SER A 754 44.20 -6.05 -9.01
CA SER A 754 45.43 -5.43 -9.50
C SER A 754 46.61 -5.65 -8.55
N ALA A 755 46.38 -6.04 -7.30
CA ALA A 755 47.43 -6.53 -6.40
C ALA A 755 46.88 -7.50 -5.35
N ALA A 756 47.68 -8.49 -4.96
CA ALA A 756 47.38 -9.43 -3.89
C ALA A 756 48.68 -9.98 -3.28
N THR A 757 48.59 -10.51 -2.05
CA THR A 757 49.67 -11.16 -1.32
C THR A 757 49.27 -12.61 -1.03
N GLN A 758 50.14 -13.57 -1.35
CA GLN A 758 49.91 -14.96 -0.93
C GLN A 758 50.23 -15.10 0.56
N LEU A 759 49.25 -15.51 1.36
CA LEU A 759 49.38 -15.65 2.81
C LEU A 759 49.86 -17.06 3.19
N THR A 760 49.26 -18.07 2.58
CA THR A 760 49.69 -19.46 2.74
C THR A 760 49.48 -20.23 1.44
N ASN A 761 50.25 -21.29 1.24
CA ASN A 761 50.11 -22.19 0.10
C ASN A 761 49.56 -23.55 0.53
N PHE A 762 48.86 -24.24 -0.37
CA PHE A 762 48.33 -25.58 -0.11
C PHE A 762 49.28 -26.65 -0.66
N LYS A 763 50.42 -26.83 -0.01
CA LYS A 763 51.34 -27.94 -0.27
C LYS A 763 51.73 -28.56 1.08
N ALA A 764 51.78 -29.89 1.17
CA ALA A 764 52.55 -30.60 2.19
C ALA A 764 53.96 -30.91 1.62
N GLY A 765 55.03 -30.46 2.27
CA GLY A 765 56.37 -30.97 2.07
C GLY A 765 56.52 -32.36 2.69
N ASN A 766 57.66 -33.03 2.50
CA ASN A 766 57.98 -34.36 3.05
C ASN A 766 58.19 -34.37 4.59
N ALA A 767 57.41 -33.57 5.32
CA ALA A 767 57.13 -33.63 6.74
C ALA A 767 55.75 -32.98 6.85
N VAL A 768 54.72 -33.74 7.24
CA VAL A 768 53.29 -33.42 7.06
C VAL A 768 52.81 -32.34 8.04
N ALA A 769 53.52 -31.22 8.07
CA ALA A 769 53.20 -29.99 8.82
C ALA A 769 54.07 -28.81 8.36
N ALA A 770 55.17 -29.04 7.65
CA ALA A 770 56.19 -28.03 7.39
C ALA A 770 55.90 -27.14 6.16
N SER A 771 54.64 -26.92 5.79
CA SER A 771 54.35 -26.22 4.52
C SER A 771 53.01 -25.52 4.42
N ALA A 772 52.15 -25.62 5.44
CA ALA A 772 51.57 -24.41 5.98
C ALA A 772 52.63 -23.87 6.96
N ASN A 773 53.14 -22.66 6.78
CA ASN A 773 54.16 -22.09 7.68
C ASN A 773 53.65 -21.87 9.12
N VAL A 774 52.40 -22.25 9.40
CA VAL A 774 51.64 -22.00 10.61
C VAL A 774 50.77 -23.23 10.91
N TYR A 775 50.92 -23.77 12.11
CA TYR A 775 50.10 -24.86 12.66
C TYR A 775 49.79 -24.55 14.14
N ALA A 776 48.83 -25.25 14.72
CA ALA A 776 48.50 -25.08 16.14
C ALA A 776 49.50 -25.81 17.04
N ASP A 777 50.11 -25.13 17.99
CA ASP A 777 50.82 -25.78 19.12
C ASP A 777 49.80 -26.35 20.13
N ALA A 778 48.68 -25.66 20.32
CA ALA A 778 47.54 -26.10 21.13
C ALA A 778 46.21 -25.51 20.62
N ALA A 779 45.14 -26.29 20.70
CA ALA A 779 43.79 -25.88 20.32
C ALA A 779 42.76 -26.49 21.30
N LYS A 780 42.56 -25.86 22.45
CA LYS A 780 41.67 -26.41 23.51
C LYS A 780 41.09 -25.33 24.39
N ASN A 781 39.91 -25.61 24.96
CA ASN A 781 39.22 -24.74 25.92
C ASN A 781 39.02 -23.29 25.42
N GLY A 782 38.75 -23.13 24.12
CA GLY A 782 38.50 -21.81 23.52
C GLY A 782 39.77 -20.98 23.27
N VAL A 783 40.97 -21.58 23.39
CA VAL A 783 42.25 -20.93 23.08
C VAL A 783 42.98 -21.70 21.98
N LEU A 784 43.38 -20.98 20.95
CA LEU A 784 44.19 -21.45 19.84
C LEU A 784 45.55 -20.76 19.89
N SER A 785 46.62 -21.52 20.06
CA SER A 785 48.00 -21.03 20.02
C SER A 785 48.70 -21.58 18.80
N LEU A 786 49.28 -20.71 17.99
CA LEU A 786 49.95 -21.02 16.74
C LEU A 786 51.47 -21.04 16.94
N HIS A 787 52.14 -21.93 16.21
CA HIS A 787 53.60 -22.07 16.26
C HIS A 787 54.37 -20.86 15.73
N SER A 788 53.71 -20.03 14.92
CA SER A 788 54.29 -18.81 14.37
C SER A 788 53.20 -17.74 14.34
N SER A 789 53.57 -16.52 14.71
CA SER A 789 52.65 -15.40 14.66
C SER A 789 52.23 -15.10 13.22
N ILE A 790 50.97 -14.74 13.06
CA ILE A 790 50.40 -14.35 11.77
C ILE A 790 50.09 -12.87 11.76
N ASN A 791 50.16 -12.28 10.57
CA ASN A 791 49.89 -10.87 10.36
C ASN A 791 48.56 -10.71 9.62
N LEU A 792 47.51 -10.33 10.35
CA LEU A 792 46.15 -10.23 9.83
C LEU A 792 45.92 -9.04 8.87
N ASN A 793 46.78 -8.01 8.93
CA ASN A 793 46.57 -6.76 8.19
C ASN A 793 47.83 -6.22 7.50
N ASN A 794 48.83 -7.07 7.29
CA ASN A 794 50.15 -6.69 6.79
C ASN A 794 50.84 -5.58 7.65
N ASP A 795 50.48 -5.48 8.93
CA ASP A 795 51.10 -4.63 9.96
C ASP A 795 51.90 -5.52 10.94
N PRO A 796 53.24 -5.55 10.85
CA PRO A 796 54.09 -6.39 11.70
C PRO A 796 53.94 -6.08 13.20
N SER A 797 53.44 -4.89 13.57
CA SER A 797 53.24 -4.50 14.96
C SER A 797 51.99 -5.12 15.61
N LYS A 798 51.14 -5.77 14.81
CA LYS A 798 49.92 -6.46 15.24
C LYS A 798 49.93 -7.96 14.92
N ALA A 799 51.12 -8.57 14.91
CA ALA A 799 51.23 -10.01 14.70
C ALA A 799 50.77 -10.77 15.95
N HIS A 800 49.90 -11.77 15.77
CA HIS A 800 49.31 -12.55 16.85
C HIS A 800 49.62 -14.03 16.68
N ASP A 801 49.99 -14.69 17.76
CA ASP A 801 50.20 -16.15 17.85
C ASP A 801 49.19 -16.84 18.79
N VAL A 802 48.40 -16.07 19.55
CA VAL A 802 47.35 -16.61 20.44
C VAL A 802 46.01 -15.95 20.15
N PHE A 803 44.98 -16.78 19.97
CA PHE A 803 43.62 -16.39 19.63
C PHE A 803 42.61 -17.08 20.55
N ALA A 804 41.49 -16.40 20.81
CA ALA A 804 40.30 -17.04 21.34
C ALA A 804 39.47 -17.64 20.17
N TYR A 805 38.70 -18.68 20.44
CA TYR A 805 37.67 -19.19 19.53
C TYR A 805 36.45 -19.63 20.33
N ASP A 806 35.26 -19.52 19.72
CA ASP A 806 34.00 -19.91 20.34
C ASP A 806 33.10 -20.71 19.36
N SER A 807 31.84 -20.91 19.73
CA SER A 807 30.88 -21.65 18.89
C SER A 807 30.42 -20.90 17.64
N LYS A 808 30.81 -19.63 17.47
CA LYS A 808 30.53 -18.80 16.30
C LYS A 808 31.74 -18.66 15.38
N THR A 809 32.93 -19.04 15.82
CA THR A 809 34.12 -19.09 14.96
C THR A 809 33.89 -20.09 13.82
N GLU A 810 34.02 -19.63 12.58
CA GLU A 810 33.87 -20.46 11.40
C GLU A 810 35.19 -21.15 11.04
N PHE A 811 35.13 -22.43 10.69
CA PHE A 811 36.29 -23.19 10.24
C PHE A 811 36.09 -23.58 8.79
N VAL A 812 37.01 -23.20 7.92
CA VAL A 812 37.06 -23.65 6.52
C VAL A 812 38.17 -24.68 6.39
N VAL A 813 37.79 -25.87 5.98
CA VAL A 813 38.68 -27.03 5.91
C VAL A 813 39.03 -27.32 4.46
N ILE A 814 40.34 -27.38 4.20
CA ILE A 814 40.95 -27.78 2.94
C ILE A 814 41.49 -29.19 3.11
N GLU A 815 40.87 -30.15 2.44
CA GLU A 815 41.36 -31.53 2.43
C GLU A 815 42.32 -31.72 1.26
N LEU A 816 43.49 -32.29 1.53
CA LEU A 816 44.47 -32.60 0.50
C LEU A 816 44.26 -34.02 -0.07
N LYS A 817 44.64 -34.22 -1.33
CA LYS A 817 44.69 -35.53 -2.02
C LYS A 817 45.91 -36.34 -1.56
N GLU A 818 45.99 -37.60 -1.98
CA GLU A 818 47.11 -38.52 -1.68
C GLU A 818 48.51 -37.96 -1.95
N ASN A 819 48.65 -37.09 -2.96
CA ASN A 819 49.93 -36.45 -3.27
C ASN A 819 50.30 -35.28 -2.34
N ASN A 820 49.40 -34.91 -1.43
CA ASN A 820 49.52 -33.80 -0.49
C ASN A 820 49.86 -32.45 -1.15
N LYS A 821 49.56 -32.30 -2.44
CA LYS A 821 49.84 -31.09 -3.24
C LYS A 821 48.61 -30.54 -3.94
N ASP A 822 47.55 -31.33 -3.99
CA ASP A 822 46.28 -30.98 -4.60
C ASP A 822 45.16 -31.02 -3.58
N VAL A 823 44.18 -30.13 -3.75
CA VAL A 823 42.98 -30.08 -2.90
C VAL A 823 41.93 -31.05 -3.43
N SER A 824 41.39 -31.92 -2.56
CA SER A 824 40.24 -32.78 -2.84
C SER A 824 38.95 -31.99 -2.66
N ALA A 825 38.75 -31.42 -1.47
CA ALA A 825 37.53 -30.77 -1.04
C ALA A 825 37.81 -29.48 -0.26
N ILE A 826 36.81 -28.59 -0.30
CA ILE A 826 36.69 -27.42 0.58
C ILE A 826 35.34 -27.58 1.26
N ARG A 827 35.30 -27.50 2.60
CA ARG A 827 34.06 -27.62 3.38
C ARG A 827 34.12 -26.75 4.62
N THR A 828 32.97 -26.47 5.20
CA THR A 828 32.89 -25.97 6.57
C THR A 828 33.24 -27.11 7.54
N GLY A 829 33.93 -26.78 8.62
CA GLY A 829 34.35 -27.71 9.66
C GLY A 829 34.18 -27.13 11.06
N ASP A 830 34.90 -27.70 12.00
CA ASP A 830 34.95 -27.21 13.38
C ASP A 830 36.35 -27.40 13.99
N ILE A 831 36.49 -27.11 15.29
CA ILE A 831 37.75 -27.25 16.03
C ILE A 831 38.29 -28.69 16.02
N GLY A 832 37.44 -29.71 15.84
CA GLY A 832 37.83 -31.11 15.72
C GLY A 832 38.60 -31.43 14.46
N ASP A 833 38.56 -30.55 13.45
CA ASP A 833 39.39 -30.65 12.26
C ASP A 833 40.83 -30.16 12.52
N VAL A 834 41.13 -29.55 13.67
CA VAL A 834 42.47 -29.10 14.05
C VAL A 834 43.19 -30.18 14.86
N VAL A 835 44.24 -30.75 14.29
CA VAL A 835 45.19 -31.59 15.01
C VAL A 835 46.38 -30.71 15.38
N ALA A 836 46.49 -30.34 16.66
CA ALA A 836 47.60 -29.55 17.17
C ALA A 836 48.88 -30.40 17.30
N TYR A 837 50.05 -29.77 17.33
CA TYR A 837 51.35 -30.44 17.43
C TYR A 837 51.42 -31.37 18.66
N ALA A 838 50.84 -30.96 19.78
CA ALA A 838 50.80 -31.76 21.00
C ALA A 838 50.00 -33.08 20.87
N ASP A 839 49.05 -33.12 19.94
CA ASP A 839 48.10 -34.23 19.75
C ASP A 839 48.39 -35.03 18.46
N ALA A 840 49.37 -34.60 17.67
CA ALA A 840 49.72 -35.20 16.39
C ALA A 840 50.50 -36.52 16.53
N ASN A 841 50.25 -37.45 15.62
CA ASN A 841 50.96 -38.71 15.52
C ASN A 841 52.22 -38.57 14.68
N PHE A 842 53.38 -38.82 15.28
CA PHE A 842 54.68 -38.74 14.62
C PHE A 842 55.23 -40.12 14.30
N THR A 843 55.56 -40.35 13.03
CA THR A 843 56.26 -41.53 12.54
C THR A 843 57.60 -41.14 11.93
N LYS A 844 58.46 -42.12 11.59
CA LYS A 844 59.68 -41.87 10.84
C LYS A 844 59.51 -42.38 9.42
N ASP A 845 59.89 -41.56 8.43
CA ASP A 845 59.95 -42.01 7.05
C ASP A 845 61.12 -42.99 6.82
N ALA A 846 61.22 -43.53 5.60
CA ALA A 846 62.28 -44.47 5.22
C ALA A 846 63.70 -43.90 5.33
N SER A 847 63.85 -42.57 5.48
CA SER A 847 65.14 -41.88 5.70
C SER A 847 65.43 -41.59 7.17
N GLY A 848 64.54 -42.02 8.09
CA GLY A 848 64.66 -41.79 9.54
C GLY A 848 64.19 -40.41 10.01
N LYS A 849 63.61 -39.60 9.10
CA LYS A 849 63.11 -38.26 9.39
C LYS A 849 61.72 -38.35 10.05
N ILE A 850 61.52 -37.58 11.12
CA ILE A 850 60.20 -37.49 11.78
C ILE A 850 59.22 -36.78 10.84
N ILE A 851 58.10 -37.44 10.58
CA ILE A 851 56.96 -36.92 9.86
C ILE A 851 55.73 -37.07 10.76
N SER A 852 54.91 -36.04 10.90
CA SER A 852 53.54 -36.30 11.36
C SER A 852 52.78 -36.99 10.23
N SER A 853 51.73 -37.76 10.52
CA SER A 853 50.80 -38.22 9.49
C SER A 853 49.54 -37.36 9.39
N ASP A 854 49.20 -36.62 10.45
CA ASP A 854 47.88 -36.04 10.69
C ASP A 854 47.90 -34.57 11.17
N LEU A 855 49.07 -33.97 11.44
CA LEU A 855 49.19 -32.58 11.87
C LEU A 855 48.63 -31.62 10.80
N THR A 856 47.72 -30.76 11.23
CA THR A 856 46.98 -29.85 10.34
C THR A 856 47.64 -28.47 10.27
N GLY A 857 47.64 -27.86 9.09
CA GLY A 857 47.98 -26.44 8.94
C GLY A 857 46.84 -25.57 9.44
N VAL A 858 47.13 -24.49 10.15
CA VAL A 858 46.10 -23.60 10.73
C VAL A 858 46.46 -22.15 10.46
N TYR A 859 45.52 -21.39 9.92
CA TYR A 859 45.68 -19.96 9.68
C TYR A 859 44.41 -19.21 10.07
N VAL A 860 44.49 -18.29 11.03
CA VAL A 860 43.35 -17.43 11.37
C VAL A 860 43.24 -16.34 10.29
N MET A 861 42.10 -16.29 9.60
CA MET A 861 41.90 -15.36 8.48
C MET A 861 41.38 -14.02 8.97
N THR A 862 40.42 -14.03 9.90
CA THR A 862 39.73 -12.83 10.38
C THR A 862 39.46 -12.92 11.87
N VAL A 863 39.42 -11.76 12.52
CA VAL A 863 39.15 -11.61 13.94
C VAL A 863 38.08 -10.55 14.18
N ASP A 864 37.48 -10.56 15.36
CA ASP A 864 36.52 -9.54 15.77
C ASP A 864 37.17 -8.17 15.93
N ASN A 865 38.31 -8.12 16.64
CA ASN A 865 39.10 -6.94 16.95
C ASN A 865 40.60 -7.25 16.97
N ASP A 866 41.35 -6.72 15.98
CA ASP A 866 42.78 -7.00 15.82
C ASP A 866 43.69 -6.25 16.82
N THR A 867 43.13 -5.36 17.63
CA THR A 867 43.87 -4.61 18.65
C THR A 867 43.96 -5.33 20.00
N ASP A 868 43.14 -6.37 20.20
CA ASP A 868 43.10 -7.09 21.46
C ASP A 868 44.36 -7.93 21.65
N THR A 869 44.80 -8.12 22.90
CA THR A 869 45.97 -8.98 23.20
C THR A 869 45.73 -10.44 22.87
N THR A 870 44.47 -10.86 22.78
CA THR A 870 44.05 -12.20 22.38
C THR A 870 42.73 -12.07 21.60
N PRO A 871 42.80 -11.75 20.29
CA PRO A 871 41.62 -11.53 19.47
C PRO A 871 40.74 -12.77 19.38
N LEU A 872 39.41 -12.61 19.25
CA LEU A 872 38.51 -13.71 18.96
C LEU A 872 38.54 -13.97 17.45
N ALA A 873 38.98 -15.16 17.06
CA ALA A 873 38.95 -15.60 15.68
C ALA A 873 37.50 -15.71 15.20
N THR A 874 37.18 -15.05 14.08
CA THR A 874 35.87 -15.18 13.43
C THR A 874 35.91 -16.20 12.32
N SER A 875 37.04 -16.34 11.61
CA SER A 875 37.22 -17.39 10.60
C SER A 875 38.64 -17.97 10.61
N ILE A 876 38.73 -19.30 10.53
CA ILE A 876 39.96 -20.08 10.61
C ILE A 876 40.04 -21.03 9.42
N LEU A 877 41.16 -20.99 8.70
CA LEU A 877 41.49 -21.94 7.66
C LEU A 877 42.26 -23.12 8.27
N VAL A 878 41.78 -24.33 8.00
CA VAL A 878 42.42 -25.58 8.42
C VAL A 878 42.79 -26.38 7.18
N VAL A 879 44.07 -26.76 7.05
CA VAL A 879 44.56 -27.57 5.94
C VAL A 879 44.86 -28.97 6.47
N VAL A 880 43.98 -29.91 6.11
CA VAL A 880 44.05 -31.31 6.55
C VAL A 880 44.86 -32.13 5.55
N PRO A 881 45.96 -32.77 5.97
CA PRO A 881 46.75 -33.62 5.10
C PRO A 881 46.00 -34.92 4.77
N TYR A 882 46.37 -35.56 3.67
CA TYR A 882 45.90 -36.92 3.38
C TYR A 882 46.61 -37.93 4.26
N VAL A 883 45.84 -38.68 5.06
CA VAL A 883 46.29 -39.82 5.86
C VAL A 883 45.96 -41.11 5.10
N LYS A 884 46.95 -42.00 4.92
CA LYS A 884 46.76 -43.30 4.26
C LYS A 884 46.13 -44.36 5.15
#